data_AF-A0A8H5LG29-F1
#
_entry.id   AF-A0A8H5LG29-F1
#
_cell.length_a   1.000
_cell.length_b   1.000
_cell.length_c   1.000
_cell.angle_alpha   90.00
_cell.angle_beta   90.00
_cell.angle_gamma   90.00
#
_symmetry.space_group_name_H-M   'P 1'
#
loop_
_entity.id
_entity.type
_entity.pdbx_description
1 polymer ?
#
loop_
_entity_poly.entity_id
_entity_poly.type
_entity_poly.pdbx_seq_one_letter_code
_entity_poly.pdbx_strand_id
1 'polypeptide(L)'
;MSTPQAKIGTALPFRRLSFDADGENRMSTSDRALLVPQFPDYVEDPEHGTELQPVARHGPVSSPLGHNSKSQVHVPIPSDLADAALDFNSMTQEDVYEMSLLTYTAISTDPQEFYEKHDLRPKRFQYPRHTEILVGVTVYNEPKHLLRRTLLSVVQNIWYLNIRTQSKVWGRKSWTKIVVCILIDGLESVDPGVLDVLTTIGLYQNGLCKKTTEQGEEVTGHLFEFTSHLATHLGCEDYPDGNNDSPSVEARSMKFPVQLMLLMKASNCGKLNSYRWLYNGFAKVLDPNITVHLDVGTKLGKQALFKLWKEFDLEPMLAAACGEISCSLGGNWLNILNPIVAAQNFEYKVGFQLDRTFESATGFLSLLPGACSAYRYVGSAGKPLEDMLLGDPTWIQGHGDLRPSLSPVNLNRHLADDRVICFRIISKPRTHWLLKYVPVTATTDIPMTTTDFINQRRRWLNGAFFSTIYVLKRCGHLLRSDHTRIRKVAFFIPLLHSVLALVLAWFSLAAFLLTTFTINSISGDPPKDAPAGGFPFGKATPIVNAVIQIVYLATVLFQFILALGSRPRNHRVSYIISFAIFGLIQAYLIMNLVYLVKRVADYKADDTGSSNYAYIGEFYADIGQSTIIVAGFSVFGVYVLSALLALDPWHLFTSFAQFLFISSSYVNILSIYAFSNTHDVSWGRKGRHQDTEAGQSQEGPRPATIERRFTFSDQDPNIRSAATQRDETPQARNREYQEALARATAEDETVSRERKRPQVLAVADAMMEFRTVLLASYIFSNIFICLIVMNDSLKILWWLGDSYWHKVWFFRIWLWANSISFLIRIRRVKCDEKKPACHRCTSTGRKCDGYALMQKINPRDVAQGRMLLPRVATIDSQSLLPLEERRALGYFHSVISPRLSSARDGYFWTHLVMQLSESEAVVKHTILSISSLFESSEGKSVAPYTERFALQHYTQAIQRLKTIHSEPLVLLVCILFICVEYLLANNKIALQHCQHGLAIMEKCSNPWARRYLMPVFRRMTAVPMLFGPEDIESESMPALTYMIPTKFYCMEDAQYMMDDIFNRVVRLCHMRHRGVVFDMTEEYNTVGNHLQTWQTLFEKLKVDTTSLLYQAQERSLFMRLKLSYLELSADFRYEEHMGTFRQVLQLASWQSERSTKQSSFELAYTPMLFFTILKCPDLSIRLPAVRLMKKLGSPTEGICENLQMLTTSREVIKQEHGVEIVDVEC
;
A
#
# COMPACT_ATOMS: atom_id res chain seq x y z
N MET A 1 3.59 -58.05 -75.41
CA MET A 1 4.07 -58.98 -74.36
C MET A 1 4.90 -58.18 -73.37
N SER A 2 4.77 -58.26 -72.04
CA SER A 2 3.65 -58.72 -71.18
C SER A 2 3.86 -58.17 -69.74
N THR A 3 2.80 -58.00 -68.96
CA THR A 3 2.77 -57.76 -67.50
C THR A 3 3.38 -58.91 -66.66
N PRO A 4 3.77 -58.75 -65.36
CA PRO A 4 3.13 -58.03 -64.23
C PRO A 4 3.97 -56.85 -63.66
N GLN A 5 3.51 -55.89 -62.82
CA GLN A 5 2.60 -55.83 -61.64
C GLN A 5 3.24 -56.35 -60.31
N ALA A 6 3.05 -55.75 -59.11
CA ALA A 6 2.15 -54.66 -58.68
C ALA A 6 2.69 -53.80 -57.49
N LYS A 7 2.12 -52.58 -57.33
CA LYS A 7 1.76 -51.76 -56.12
C LYS A 7 2.56 -51.90 -54.81
N ILE A 8 2.77 -50.87 -53.98
CA ILE A 8 2.00 -49.63 -53.62
C ILE A 8 3.03 -48.45 -53.57
N GLY A 9 2.76 -47.12 -53.65
CA GLY A 9 1.57 -46.26 -53.53
C GLY A 9 1.68 -45.34 -52.29
N THR A 10 1.15 -44.11 -52.19
CA THR A 10 0.41 -43.23 -53.13
C THR A 10 0.75 -41.75 -52.85
N ALA A 11 0.62 -40.88 -53.85
CA ALA A 11 0.76 -39.42 -53.72
C ALA A 11 -0.46 -38.70 -54.35
N LEU A 12 -0.64 -37.41 -54.08
CA LEU A 12 -1.65 -36.55 -54.72
C LEU A 12 -1.03 -35.27 -55.32
N PRO A 13 -1.64 -34.65 -56.36
CA PRO A 13 -0.86 -33.90 -57.35
C PRO A 13 -1.31 -32.45 -57.58
N PHE A 14 -0.39 -31.61 -58.07
CA PHE A 14 -0.74 -30.36 -58.76
C PHE A 14 -1.07 -30.61 -60.23
N ARG A 15 -2.09 -29.92 -60.75
CA ARG A 15 -2.52 -29.99 -62.15
C ARG A 15 -2.52 -28.59 -62.75
N ARG A 16 -1.76 -28.37 -63.84
CA ARG A 16 -1.86 -27.13 -64.63
C ARG A 16 -3.14 -27.13 -65.45
N LEU A 17 -3.75 -25.96 -65.59
CA LEU A 17 -4.68 -25.60 -66.66
C LEU A 17 -4.21 -24.26 -67.23
N SER A 18 -4.45 -24.07 -68.53
CA SER A 18 -4.06 -22.90 -69.31
C SER A 18 -5.21 -22.51 -70.22
N PHE A 19 -5.48 -21.20 -70.35
CA PHE A 19 -6.30 -20.63 -71.42
C PHE A 19 -5.81 -19.22 -71.76
N ASP A 20 -6.26 -18.74 -72.91
CA ASP A 20 -5.50 -17.83 -73.78
C ASP A 20 -5.75 -16.33 -73.55
N ALA A 21 -5.09 -15.52 -74.38
CA ALA A 21 -5.11 -14.07 -74.38
C ALA A 21 -6.29 -13.47 -75.18
N ASP A 22 -6.65 -12.22 -74.89
CA ASP A 22 -6.75 -11.10 -75.84
C ASP A 22 -7.41 -9.86 -75.18
N GLY A 23 -7.16 -8.66 -75.71
CA GLY A 23 -7.87 -7.44 -75.30
C GLY A 23 -7.04 -6.15 -75.34
N GLU A 24 -7.36 -5.24 -76.26
CA GLU A 24 -6.62 -3.99 -76.49
C GLU A 24 -7.15 -2.75 -75.73
N ASN A 25 -6.26 -1.75 -75.62
CA ASN A 25 -6.51 -0.31 -75.78
C ASN A 25 -7.83 0.33 -75.30
N ARG A 26 -7.70 1.36 -74.44
CA ARG A 26 -7.94 2.77 -74.86
C ARG A 26 -7.46 3.83 -73.86
N MET A 27 -6.87 4.90 -74.40
CA MET A 27 -6.72 6.20 -73.72
C MET A 27 -7.90 7.10 -74.06
N SER A 28 -8.33 7.95 -73.11
CA SER A 28 -8.90 9.27 -73.41
C SER A 28 -8.73 10.21 -72.21
N THR A 29 -8.28 11.44 -72.47
CA THR A 29 -7.97 12.46 -71.45
C THR A 29 -9.11 13.46 -71.27
N SER A 30 -9.37 13.90 -70.03
CA SER A 30 -9.92 15.22 -69.76
C SER A 30 -9.58 15.75 -68.36
N ASP A 31 -9.26 17.05 -68.31
CA ASP A 31 -9.54 18.07 -67.28
C ASP A 31 -10.47 17.68 -66.09
N ARG A 32 -10.36 18.25 -64.87
CA ARG A 32 -9.47 19.32 -64.34
C ARG A 32 -9.51 19.39 -62.79
N ALA A 33 -8.58 20.18 -62.24
CA ALA A 33 -8.66 21.00 -61.02
C ALA A 33 -9.53 20.53 -59.83
N LEU A 34 -8.86 20.22 -58.71
CA LEU A 34 -9.46 20.23 -57.37
C LEU A 34 -9.92 21.65 -56.99
N LEU A 35 -11.23 21.83 -56.81
CA LEU A 35 -11.81 22.90 -55.99
C LEU A 35 -13.17 22.44 -55.42
N VAL A 36 -13.55 22.99 -54.27
CA VAL A 36 -14.66 22.50 -53.42
C VAL A 36 -16.04 22.83 -54.01
N PRO A 37 -16.99 21.87 -53.92
CA PRO A 37 -18.36 22.23 -53.54
C PRO A 37 -18.94 21.35 -52.41
N GLN A 38 -19.55 22.03 -51.44
CA GLN A 38 -20.84 21.75 -50.77
C GLN A 38 -21.19 20.31 -50.31
N PHE A 39 -21.56 20.22 -49.03
CA PHE A 39 -22.40 19.15 -48.50
C PHE A 39 -23.79 19.21 -49.14
N PRO A 40 -24.45 18.07 -49.44
CA PRO A 40 -25.87 18.05 -49.74
C PRO A 40 -26.68 18.24 -48.45
N ASP A 41 -27.75 19.04 -48.53
CA ASP A 41 -28.67 19.27 -47.42
C ASP A 41 -29.40 17.97 -47.03
N TYR A 42 -29.56 17.73 -45.72
CA TYR A 42 -30.53 16.77 -45.21
C TYR A 42 -31.79 17.56 -44.82
N VAL A 43 -32.91 17.22 -45.44
CA VAL A 43 -34.18 17.94 -45.29
C VAL A 43 -34.71 17.84 -43.86
N GLU A 44 -35.11 18.97 -43.27
CA GLU A 44 -35.94 18.98 -42.08
C GLU A 44 -37.38 18.58 -42.45
N ASP A 45 -37.81 17.38 -42.05
CA ASP A 45 -39.23 17.01 -41.98
C ASP A 45 -39.72 17.31 -40.55
N PRO A 46 -40.46 18.41 -40.31
CA PRO A 46 -40.68 18.95 -38.96
C PRO A 46 -41.89 18.33 -38.24
N GLU A 47 -42.27 17.08 -38.51
CA GLU A 47 -43.53 16.52 -38.02
C GLU A 47 -43.51 15.01 -37.72
N HIS A 48 -42.75 14.59 -36.69
CA HIS A 48 -43.09 13.43 -35.83
C HIS A 48 -42.39 13.52 -34.47
N GLY A 49 -43.01 14.22 -33.52
CA GLY A 49 -42.53 14.30 -32.14
C GLY A 49 -42.67 12.96 -31.41
N THR A 50 -41.64 12.10 -31.47
CA THR A 50 -41.59 10.91 -30.62
C THR A 50 -41.13 11.32 -29.23
N GLU A 51 -42.03 11.30 -28.25
CA GLU A 51 -41.67 11.45 -26.85
C GLU A 51 -40.62 10.40 -26.47
N LEU A 52 -39.44 10.85 -26.01
CA LEU A 52 -38.53 9.98 -25.27
C LEU A 52 -39.22 9.59 -23.98
N GLN A 53 -39.85 8.42 -23.98
CA GLN A 53 -40.61 7.90 -22.84
C GLN A 53 -39.75 8.00 -21.57
N PRO A 54 -40.25 8.61 -20.47
CA PRO A 54 -39.52 8.63 -19.22
C PRO A 54 -39.31 7.18 -18.77
N VAL A 55 -38.04 6.78 -18.64
CA VAL A 55 -37.65 5.41 -18.27
C VAL A 55 -38.43 4.99 -17.02
N ALA A 56 -39.28 3.97 -17.18
CA ALA A 56 -40.43 3.79 -16.32
C ALA A 56 -40.05 3.53 -14.85
N ARG A 57 -40.86 4.10 -13.95
CA ARG A 57 -40.74 3.96 -12.50
C ARG A 57 -40.62 2.48 -12.09
N HIS A 58 -39.51 2.14 -11.44
CA HIS A 58 -39.31 0.89 -10.69
C HIS A 58 -39.56 -0.44 -11.44
N GLY A 59 -38.75 -0.71 -12.47
CA GLY A 59 -38.39 -2.10 -12.80
C GLY A 59 -37.32 -2.65 -11.82
N PRO A 60 -37.30 -3.95 -11.50
CA PRO A 60 -36.21 -4.55 -10.72
C PRO A 60 -34.93 -4.59 -11.57
N VAL A 61 -33.92 -3.80 -11.20
CA VAL A 61 -32.62 -3.81 -11.88
C VAL A 61 -31.92 -5.15 -11.59
N SER A 62 -31.83 -6.00 -12.61
CA SER A 62 -31.12 -7.27 -12.53
C SER A 62 -29.63 -7.03 -12.24
N SER A 63 -29.06 -7.83 -11.33
CA SER A 63 -27.65 -7.72 -10.96
C SER A 63 -26.74 -8.04 -12.16
N PRO A 64 -25.84 -7.14 -12.60
CA PRO A 64 -24.79 -7.47 -13.55
C PRO A 64 -23.67 -8.28 -12.88
N LEU A 65 -23.62 -8.30 -11.54
CA LEU A 65 -22.67 -9.09 -10.76
C LEU A 65 -23.14 -10.55 -10.73
N GLY A 66 -22.48 -11.41 -11.51
CA GLY A 66 -22.68 -12.85 -11.47
C GLY A 66 -22.37 -13.43 -10.09
N HIS A 67 -23.18 -14.39 -9.66
CA HIS A 67 -23.26 -14.92 -8.28
C HIS A 67 -23.72 -13.90 -7.22
N ASN A 68 -25.03 -13.86 -6.98
CA ASN A 68 -25.55 -13.50 -5.66
C ASN A 68 -25.10 -14.57 -4.64
N SER A 69 -24.10 -14.26 -3.82
CA SER A 69 -23.85 -15.01 -2.59
C SER A 69 -25.06 -14.85 -1.67
N LYS A 70 -25.67 -15.96 -1.20
CA LYS A 70 -26.96 -15.94 -0.49
C LYS A 70 -27.01 -14.94 0.69
N SER A 71 -25.89 -14.78 1.39
CA SER A 71 -25.71 -13.92 2.57
C SER A 71 -25.71 -12.40 2.34
N GLN A 72 -25.86 -11.90 1.10
CA GLN A 72 -25.82 -10.47 0.78
C GLN A 72 -27.20 -9.90 0.43
N VAL A 73 -27.54 -8.79 1.08
CA VAL A 73 -28.81 -8.07 0.86
C VAL A 73 -28.52 -6.79 0.08
N HIS A 74 -29.17 -6.61 -1.07
CA HIS A 74 -29.07 -5.42 -1.90
C HIS A 74 -30.35 -4.59 -1.74
N VAL A 75 -30.20 -3.29 -1.45
CA VAL A 75 -31.30 -2.44 -0.98
C VAL A 75 -31.30 -1.12 -1.76
N PRO A 76 -32.43 -0.67 -2.33
CA PRO A 76 -32.52 0.63 -2.96
C PRO A 76 -32.27 1.78 -1.98
N ILE A 77 -31.59 2.81 -2.44
CA ILE A 77 -31.45 4.08 -1.71
C ILE A 77 -32.73 4.95 -1.85
N PRO A 78 -32.89 6.02 -1.04
CA PRO A 78 -33.88 7.08 -1.27
C PRO A 78 -33.79 7.69 -2.68
N SER A 79 -34.92 8.09 -3.28
CA SER A 79 -34.93 8.65 -4.66
C SER A 79 -34.07 9.90 -4.76
N ASP A 80 -34.11 10.76 -3.75
CA ASP A 80 -33.43 12.06 -3.70
C ASP A 80 -31.88 11.92 -3.82
N LEU A 81 -31.34 10.73 -3.48
CA LEU A 81 -29.93 10.37 -3.67
C LEU A 81 -29.67 9.68 -5.03
N ALA A 82 -30.67 8.97 -5.58
CA ALA A 82 -30.58 8.30 -6.87
C ALA A 82 -30.71 9.27 -8.05
N ASP A 83 -31.61 10.26 -7.95
CA ASP A 83 -31.81 11.29 -8.99
C ASP A 83 -30.54 12.15 -9.15
N ALA A 84 -29.82 12.42 -8.06
CA ALA A 84 -28.53 13.09 -8.07
C ALA A 84 -27.40 12.31 -8.80
N ALA A 85 -27.58 11.01 -9.06
CA ALA A 85 -26.65 10.20 -9.84
C ALA A 85 -26.93 10.23 -11.35
N LEU A 86 -28.16 10.57 -11.77
CA LEU A 86 -28.58 10.59 -13.19
C LEU A 86 -28.05 11.81 -13.97
N ASP A 87 -27.56 12.82 -13.26
CA ASP A 87 -27.07 14.12 -13.74
C ASP A 87 -25.77 14.06 -14.61
N PHE A 88 -25.28 12.86 -14.96
CA PHE A 88 -23.95 12.64 -15.55
C PHE A 88 -23.95 11.85 -16.88
N ASN A 89 -23.77 12.59 -17.99
CA ASN A 89 -23.70 12.11 -19.39
C ASN A 89 -22.51 11.19 -19.74
N SER A 90 -21.97 10.36 -18.83
CA SER A 90 -20.83 9.46 -19.11
C SER A 90 -20.70 8.24 -18.17
N MET A 91 -21.80 7.76 -17.59
CA MET A 91 -21.82 6.60 -16.70
C MET A 91 -22.09 5.29 -17.45
N THR A 92 -21.48 4.19 -16.99
CA THR A 92 -21.80 2.83 -17.45
C THR A 92 -22.93 2.21 -16.62
N GLN A 93 -23.50 1.11 -17.10
CA GLN A 93 -24.55 0.38 -16.36
C GLN A 93 -24.06 -0.15 -14.99
N GLU A 94 -22.78 -0.52 -14.86
CA GLU A 94 -22.17 -0.85 -13.56
C GLU A 94 -22.05 0.38 -12.64
N ASP A 95 -21.69 1.55 -13.18
CA ASP A 95 -21.60 2.80 -12.42
C ASP A 95 -22.99 3.21 -11.87
N VAL A 96 -24.07 3.06 -12.65
CA VAL A 96 -25.45 3.32 -12.21
C VAL A 96 -25.91 2.30 -11.15
N TYR A 97 -25.54 1.02 -11.30
CA TYR A 97 -25.87 -0.01 -10.32
C TYR A 97 -25.21 0.25 -8.95
N GLU A 98 -23.92 0.59 -8.91
CA GLU A 98 -23.23 0.81 -7.63
C GLU A 98 -23.69 2.08 -6.88
N MET A 99 -24.24 3.06 -7.60
CA MET A 99 -24.72 4.35 -7.06
C MET A 99 -26.22 4.35 -6.74
N SER A 100 -26.96 3.27 -7.06
CA SER A 100 -28.41 3.13 -6.75
C SER A 100 -28.72 2.08 -5.69
N LEU A 101 -27.78 1.19 -5.37
CA LEU A 101 -27.98 0.08 -4.43
C LEU A 101 -26.93 0.07 -3.32
N LEU A 102 -27.40 0.06 -2.07
CA LEU A 102 -26.65 -0.25 -0.86
C LEU A 102 -26.52 -1.78 -0.74
N THR A 103 -25.31 -2.31 -0.55
CA THR A 103 -25.11 -3.73 -0.23
C THR A 103 -24.85 -3.88 1.27
N TYR A 104 -25.61 -4.75 1.94
CA TYR A 104 -25.40 -5.17 3.32
C TYR A 104 -24.93 -6.63 3.39
N THR A 105 -23.95 -6.91 4.25
CA THR A 105 -23.45 -8.25 4.58
C THR A 105 -23.37 -8.41 6.09
N ALA A 106 -23.97 -9.48 6.63
CA ALA A 106 -23.80 -9.88 8.02
C ALA A 106 -22.56 -10.78 8.13
N ILE A 107 -21.62 -10.46 9.04
CA ILE A 107 -20.35 -11.18 9.18
C ILE A 107 -20.27 -11.80 10.58
N SER A 108 -20.04 -13.11 10.64
CA SER A 108 -19.65 -13.87 11.84
C SER A 108 -18.12 -14.00 11.98
N THR A 109 -17.41 -14.07 10.85
CA THR A 109 -16.00 -14.49 10.74
C THR A 109 -14.98 -13.52 11.35
N ASP A 110 -13.87 -14.05 11.85
CA ASP A 110 -12.70 -13.26 12.28
C ASP A 110 -12.06 -12.47 11.11
N PRO A 111 -11.52 -11.26 11.35
CA PRO A 111 -10.78 -10.48 10.34
C PRO A 111 -9.74 -11.24 9.51
N GLN A 112 -9.05 -12.23 10.10
CA GLN A 112 -7.99 -12.99 9.46
C GLN A 112 -8.54 -13.93 8.37
N GLU A 113 -9.72 -14.49 8.62
CA GLU A 113 -10.44 -15.42 7.75
C GLU A 113 -11.34 -14.71 6.74
N PHE A 114 -11.66 -13.43 6.95
CA PHE A 114 -12.61 -12.67 6.13
C PHE A 114 -12.32 -12.81 4.63
N TYR A 115 -11.04 -12.69 4.23
CA TYR A 115 -10.58 -12.86 2.84
C TYR A 115 -10.89 -14.24 2.22
N GLU A 116 -10.96 -15.29 3.03
CA GLU A 116 -11.21 -16.67 2.55
C GLU A 116 -12.72 -16.98 2.43
N LYS A 117 -13.58 -16.08 2.91
CA LYS A 117 -15.04 -16.29 3.02
C LYS A 117 -15.87 -15.14 2.39
N HIS A 118 -15.28 -13.98 2.14
CA HIS A 118 -15.96 -12.76 1.68
C HIS A 118 -15.11 -11.92 0.72
N ASP A 119 -15.62 -11.72 -0.50
CA ASP A 119 -15.14 -10.67 -1.41
C ASP A 119 -15.67 -9.28 -1.02
N LEU A 120 -15.10 -8.23 -1.63
CA LEU A 120 -15.57 -6.83 -1.51
C LEU A 120 -15.96 -6.27 -2.89
N ARG A 121 -16.94 -5.35 -2.93
CA ARG A 121 -17.52 -4.76 -4.15
C ARG A 121 -16.48 -4.34 -5.21
N PRO A 122 -15.32 -3.70 -4.88
CA PRO A 122 -14.29 -3.38 -5.87
C PRO A 122 -13.75 -4.57 -6.67
N LYS A 123 -13.76 -5.78 -6.09
CA LYS A 123 -13.30 -7.02 -6.74
C LYS A 123 -14.40 -7.79 -7.48
N ARG A 124 -15.69 -7.53 -7.18
CA ARG A 124 -16.83 -8.25 -7.78
C ARG A 124 -17.25 -7.74 -9.18
N PHE A 125 -16.89 -6.51 -9.55
CA PHE A 125 -17.14 -5.96 -10.90
C PHE A 125 -16.55 -6.84 -12.02
N GLN A 126 -17.14 -6.81 -13.22
CA GLN A 126 -16.67 -7.61 -14.37
C GLN A 126 -15.17 -7.40 -14.66
N TYR A 127 -14.68 -6.19 -14.41
CA TYR A 127 -13.25 -5.88 -14.37
C TYR A 127 -12.86 -5.40 -12.97
N PRO A 128 -12.24 -6.26 -12.14
CA PRO A 128 -11.86 -5.94 -10.76
C PRO A 128 -11.05 -4.64 -10.64
N ARG A 129 -11.56 -3.70 -9.85
CA ARG A 129 -10.96 -2.37 -9.66
C ARG A 129 -9.70 -2.48 -8.79
N HIS A 130 -8.69 -1.69 -9.13
CA HIS A 130 -7.45 -1.60 -8.37
C HIS A 130 -7.50 -0.42 -7.38
N THR A 131 -7.37 -0.74 -6.09
CA THR A 131 -7.32 0.25 -5.01
C THR A 131 -5.92 0.85 -4.90
N GLU A 132 -5.75 2.11 -5.29
CA GLU A 132 -4.50 2.83 -5.13
C GLU A 132 -4.33 3.36 -3.69
N ILE A 133 -5.43 3.80 -3.06
CA ILE A 133 -5.46 4.28 -1.67
C ILE A 133 -6.67 3.68 -0.93
N LEU A 134 -6.42 3.03 0.20
CA LEU A 134 -7.44 2.63 1.18
C LEU A 134 -7.35 3.58 2.39
N VAL A 135 -8.40 4.36 2.66
CA VAL A 135 -8.46 5.30 3.79
C VAL A 135 -9.29 4.69 4.93
N GLY A 136 -8.65 4.32 6.04
CA GLY A 136 -9.31 3.82 7.24
C GLY A 136 -9.62 4.92 8.24
N VAL A 137 -10.91 5.14 8.52
CA VAL A 137 -11.44 6.12 9.49
C VAL A 137 -12.00 5.38 10.70
N THR A 138 -11.33 5.46 11.86
CA THR A 138 -11.79 4.75 13.08
C THR A 138 -12.68 5.64 13.94
N VAL A 139 -13.91 5.18 14.21
CA VAL A 139 -14.94 5.82 15.04
C VAL A 139 -15.14 5.00 16.32
N TYR A 140 -15.30 5.65 17.48
CA TYR A 140 -15.72 4.96 18.71
C TYR A 140 -16.95 5.58 19.37
N ASN A 141 -16.82 6.82 19.86
CA ASN A 141 -17.89 7.53 20.58
C ASN A 141 -17.96 9.03 20.23
N GLU A 142 -17.23 9.45 19.20
CA GLU A 142 -17.17 10.82 18.69
C GLU A 142 -18.53 11.28 18.12
N PRO A 143 -18.94 12.55 18.38
CA PRO A 143 -20.20 13.09 17.89
C PRO A 143 -20.19 13.37 16.38
N LYS A 144 -21.39 13.45 15.80
CA LYS A 144 -21.66 13.64 14.36
C LYS A 144 -20.77 14.70 13.66
N HIS A 145 -20.53 15.84 14.30
CA HIS A 145 -19.77 16.94 13.71
C HIS A 145 -18.28 16.60 13.48
N LEU A 146 -17.67 15.76 14.32
CA LEU A 146 -16.27 15.33 14.13
C LEU A 146 -16.13 14.36 12.95
N LEU A 147 -17.13 13.49 12.74
CA LEU A 147 -17.17 12.62 11.56
C LEU A 147 -17.38 13.45 10.29
N ARG A 148 -18.38 14.35 10.26
CA ARG A 148 -18.65 15.28 9.15
C ARG A 148 -17.39 16.07 8.76
N ARG A 149 -16.67 16.65 9.74
CA ARG A 149 -15.40 17.38 9.52
C ARG A 149 -14.29 16.51 8.93
N THR A 150 -14.20 15.24 9.37
CA THR A 150 -13.19 14.29 8.87
C THR A 150 -13.50 13.88 7.42
N LEU A 151 -14.72 13.42 7.16
CA LEU A 151 -15.18 12.98 5.83
C LEU A 151 -15.09 14.12 4.80
N LEU A 152 -15.53 15.34 5.15
CA LEU A 152 -15.43 16.50 4.26
C LEU A 152 -13.98 16.76 3.82
N SER A 153 -13.01 16.65 4.73
CA SER A 153 -11.59 16.84 4.39
C SER A 153 -11.01 15.73 3.51
N VAL A 154 -11.53 14.50 3.62
CA VAL A 154 -11.20 13.38 2.72
C VAL A 154 -11.81 13.61 1.34
N VAL A 155 -13.09 14.00 1.26
CA VAL A 155 -13.79 14.33 0.01
C VAL A 155 -13.05 15.46 -0.74
N GLN A 156 -12.67 16.54 -0.05
CA GLN A 156 -11.86 17.63 -0.64
C GLN A 156 -10.51 17.15 -1.21
N ASN A 157 -9.87 16.18 -0.58
CA ASN A 157 -8.64 15.58 -1.10
C ASN A 157 -8.90 14.67 -2.32
N ILE A 158 -10.01 13.93 -2.36
CA ILE A 158 -10.40 13.11 -3.52
C ILE A 158 -10.81 14.00 -4.70
N TRP A 159 -11.49 15.13 -4.45
CA TRP A 159 -11.77 16.16 -5.46
C TRP A 159 -10.48 16.68 -6.09
N TYR A 160 -9.48 17.04 -5.27
CA TYR A 160 -8.17 17.52 -5.73
C TYR A 160 -7.43 16.49 -6.60
N LEU A 161 -7.69 15.19 -6.43
CA LEU A 161 -7.20 14.12 -7.29
C LEU A 161 -8.03 14.01 -8.59
N ASN A 162 -9.36 14.08 -8.50
CA ASN A 162 -10.27 14.02 -9.65
C ASN A 162 -10.04 15.15 -10.67
N ILE A 163 -9.73 16.37 -10.23
CA ILE A 163 -9.48 17.52 -11.12
C ILE A 163 -8.10 17.51 -11.80
N ARG A 164 -7.21 16.54 -11.51
CA ARG A 164 -5.85 16.51 -12.09
C ARG A 164 -5.85 16.04 -13.54
N THR A 165 -5.91 16.97 -14.49
CA THR A 165 -5.74 16.71 -15.93
C THR A 165 -4.31 16.25 -16.30
N GLN A 166 -3.30 16.78 -15.60
CA GLN A 166 -1.89 16.45 -15.83
C GLN A 166 -1.39 15.34 -14.87
N SER A 167 -1.95 14.14 -14.98
CA SER A 167 -1.49 12.95 -14.24
C SER A 167 -1.66 11.67 -15.05
N LYS A 168 -0.76 10.70 -14.84
CA LYS A 168 -0.89 9.33 -15.37
C LYS A 168 -1.85 8.46 -14.54
N VAL A 169 -2.05 8.80 -13.27
CA VAL A 169 -2.78 7.99 -12.29
C VAL A 169 -4.11 8.65 -11.88
N TRP A 170 -4.15 9.98 -11.88
CA TRP A 170 -5.24 10.81 -11.37
C TRP A 170 -5.96 11.57 -12.51
N GLY A 171 -7.13 12.14 -12.23
CA GLY A 171 -8.09 12.63 -13.22
C GLY A 171 -9.52 12.14 -12.93
N ARG A 172 -10.50 12.39 -13.81
CA ARG A 172 -11.96 12.26 -13.50
C ARG A 172 -12.45 10.92 -12.92
N LYS A 173 -11.72 9.81 -13.11
CA LYS A 173 -11.99 8.51 -12.46
C LYS A 173 -11.00 8.18 -11.34
N SER A 174 -10.58 9.15 -10.53
CA SER A 174 -9.69 8.91 -9.36
C SER A 174 -10.43 8.22 -8.22
N TRP A 175 -11.72 8.52 -8.06
CA TRP A 175 -12.59 7.90 -7.06
C TRP A 175 -12.67 6.38 -7.17
N THR A 176 -12.65 5.81 -8.39
CA THR A 176 -12.63 4.34 -8.62
C THR A 176 -11.38 3.63 -8.08
N LYS A 177 -10.36 4.39 -7.64
CA LYS A 177 -9.08 3.91 -7.10
C LYS A 177 -8.93 4.20 -5.62
N ILE A 178 -9.92 4.82 -4.97
CA ILE A 178 -9.84 5.28 -3.59
C ILE A 178 -11.06 4.76 -2.83
N VAL A 179 -10.81 3.87 -1.86
CA VAL A 179 -11.86 3.31 -1.00
C VAL A 179 -11.75 3.95 0.38
N VAL A 180 -12.85 4.51 0.88
CA VAL A 180 -12.91 5.07 2.25
C VAL A 180 -13.68 4.10 3.14
N CYS A 181 -13.01 3.53 4.13
CA CYS A 181 -13.56 2.56 5.06
C CYS A 181 -13.76 3.19 6.44
N ILE A 182 -15.01 3.24 6.90
CA ILE A 182 -15.41 3.72 8.22
C ILE A 182 -15.56 2.52 9.16
N LEU A 183 -14.88 2.55 10.29
CA LEU A 183 -14.75 1.43 11.23
C LEU A 183 -15.32 1.83 12.60
N ILE A 184 -16.53 1.37 12.94
CA ILE A 184 -17.22 1.71 14.19
C ILE A 184 -16.99 0.62 15.25
N ASP A 185 -16.41 1.02 16.38
CA ASP A 185 -15.98 0.12 17.46
C ASP A 185 -17.08 -0.17 18.51
N GLY A 186 -18.13 -0.87 18.05
CA GLY A 186 -19.23 -1.37 18.86
C GLY A 186 -20.53 -0.57 18.74
N LEU A 187 -21.59 -1.20 18.21
CA LEU A 187 -22.94 -0.62 18.04
C LEU A 187 -23.43 0.15 19.27
N GLU A 188 -23.20 -0.37 20.48
CA GLU A 188 -23.69 0.25 21.71
C GLU A 188 -22.98 1.56 22.11
N SER A 189 -21.81 1.85 21.52
CA SER A 189 -20.97 3.00 21.88
C SER A 189 -21.06 4.16 20.90
N VAL A 190 -21.60 3.93 19.69
CA VAL A 190 -21.72 4.94 18.65
C VAL A 190 -22.67 6.08 19.06
N ASP A 191 -22.36 7.28 18.60
CA ASP A 191 -23.27 8.42 18.69
C ASP A 191 -24.45 8.26 17.70
N PRO A 192 -25.72 8.49 18.09
CA PRO A 192 -26.84 8.39 17.16
C PRO A 192 -26.74 9.35 15.97
N GLY A 193 -26.19 10.56 16.16
CA GLY A 193 -26.00 11.52 15.08
C GLY A 193 -24.95 11.08 14.06
N VAL A 194 -24.00 10.22 14.44
CA VAL A 194 -23.11 9.54 13.49
C VAL A 194 -23.90 8.62 12.56
N LEU A 195 -24.93 7.92 13.04
CA LEU A 195 -25.79 7.09 12.19
C LEU A 195 -26.65 7.96 11.26
N ASP A 196 -27.21 9.07 11.74
CA ASP A 196 -27.92 10.04 10.89
C ASP A 196 -27.02 10.56 9.75
N VAL A 197 -25.76 10.92 10.04
CA VAL A 197 -24.76 11.35 9.03
C VAL A 197 -24.36 10.21 8.06
N LEU A 198 -24.49 8.95 8.45
CA LEU A 198 -24.27 7.79 7.56
C LEU A 198 -25.50 7.51 6.69
N THR A 199 -26.72 7.78 7.19
CA THR A 199 -27.96 7.72 6.41
C THR A 199 -28.04 8.83 5.36
N THR A 200 -27.64 10.08 5.68
CA THR A 200 -27.69 11.19 4.69
C THR A 200 -26.73 11.02 3.51
N ILE A 201 -25.67 10.20 3.66
CA ILE A 201 -24.77 9.82 2.55
C ILE A 201 -25.11 8.44 1.96
N GLY A 202 -26.23 7.83 2.33
CA GLY A 202 -26.74 6.56 1.80
C GLY A 202 -25.97 5.30 2.23
N LEU A 203 -25.01 5.41 3.16
CA LEU A 203 -24.15 4.30 3.60
C LEU A 203 -24.78 3.46 4.73
N TYR A 204 -25.85 3.95 5.35
CA TYR A 204 -26.62 3.23 6.37
C TYR A 204 -28.13 3.39 6.12
N GLN A 205 -28.91 2.38 6.53
CA GLN A 205 -30.36 2.42 6.65
C GLN A 205 -30.76 1.62 7.90
N ASN A 206 -31.79 2.06 8.62
CA ASN A 206 -32.22 1.35 9.82
C ASN A 206 -32.87 -0.01 9.50
N GLY A 207 -32.90 -0.92 10.49
CA GLY A 207 -33.53 -2.24 10.36
C GLY A 207 -32.82 -3.29 9.50
N LEU A 208 -31.65 -2.98 8.91
CA LEU A 208 -30.87 -3.95 8.12
C LEU A 208 -30.00 -4.90 8.96
N CYS A 209 -29.71 -4.57 10.21
CA CYS A 209 -28.86 -5.41 11.07
C CYS A 209 -29.59 -6.73 11.44
N LYS A 210 -28.85 -7.84 11.44
CA LYS A 210 -29.30 -9.17 11.91
C LYS A 210 -28.51 -9.58 13.17
N LYS A 211 -29.12 -10.18 14.18
CA LYS A 211 -28.39 -10.79 15.32
C LYS A 211 -27.63 -12.05 14.90
N THR A 212 -28.19 -12.80 13.95
CA THR A 212 -27.65 -14.06 13.42
C THR A 212 -27.40 -14.02 11.91
N THR A 213 -26.43 -14.82 11.44
CA THR A 213 -26.24 -15.10 10.01
C THR A 213 -27.30 -16.09 9.52
N GLU A 214 -27.43 -16.24 8.20
CA GLU A 214 -28.30 -17.25 7.58
C GLU A 214 -27.88 -18.70 7.84
N GLN A 215 -26.71 -18.89 8.48
CA GLN A 215 -26.19 -20.19 8.93
C GLN A 215 -26.41 -20.40 10.44
N GLY A 216 -27.04 -19.44 11.14
CA GLY A 216 -27.32 -19.50 12.58
C GLY A 216 -26.17 -19.04 13.48
N GLU A 217 -25.07 -18.52 12.91
CA GLU A 217 -23.93 -18.02 13.68
C GLU A 217 -24.20 -16.60 14.23
N GLU A 218 -23.60 -16.24 15.36
CA GLU A 218 -23.69 -14.88 15.92
C GLU A 218 -22.96 -13.86 15.02
N VAL A 219 -23.58 -12.71 14.76
CA VAL A 219 -23.00 -11.66 13.93
C VAL A 219 -21.99 -10.82 14.73
N THR A 220 -20.72 -10.90 14.36
CA THR A 220 -19.62 -10.13 14.98
C THR A 220 -19.47 -8.74 14.35
N GLY A 221 -19.91 -8.56 13.10
CA GLY A 221 -19.91 -7.25 12.42
C GLY A 221 -20.88 -7.13 11.25
N HIS A 222 -21.28 -5.89 10.98
CA HIS A 222 -22.17 -5.50 9.90
C HIS A 222 -21.40 -4.69 8.87
N LEU A 223 -21.29 -5.20 7.64
CA LEU A 223 -20.63 -4.51 6.53
C LEU A 223 -21.65 -3.90 5.57
N PHE A 224 -21.45 -2.64 5.25
CA PHE A 224 -22.22 -1.88 4.26
C PHE A 224 -21.27 -1.36 3.19
N GLU A 225 -21.64 -1.51 1.91
CA GLU A 225 -20.88 -1.04 0.76
C GLU A 225 -21.76 -0.16 -0.13
N PHE A 226 -21.32 1.07 -0.42
CA PHE A 226 -22.07 2.02 -1.26
C PHE A 226 -21.14 3.02 -1.96
N THR A 227 -21.55 3.54 -3.11
CA THR A 227 -20.80 4.57 -3.85
C THR A 227 -21.64 5.85 -3.88
N SER A 228 -21.18 6.90 -3.18
CA SER A 228 -22.01 8.03 -2.74
C SER A 228 -21.52 9.38 -3.27
N HIS A 229 -22.44 10.31 -3.52
CA HIS A 229 -22.18 11.69 -3.94
C HIS A 229 -22.06 12.64 -2.73
N LEU A 230 -21.10 12.42 -1.82
CA LEU A 230 -21.08 13.07 -0.48
C LEU A 230 -21.13 14.60 -0.49
N ALA A 231 -20.65 15.28 -1.53
CA ALA A 231 -20.44 16.72 -1.51
C ALA A 231 -21.73 17.54 -1.36
N THR A 232 -22.85 17.08 -1.92
CA THR A 232 -24.17 17.73 -1.76
C THR A 232 -24.74 17.53 -0.35
N HIS A 233 -24.52 16.36 0.27
CA HIS A 233 -25.21 15.96 1.52
C HIS A 233 -24.40 16.17 2.80
N LEU A 234 -23.08 16.39 2.71
CA LEU A 234 -22.27 16.87 3.84
C LEU A 234 -22.44 18.39 4.12
N GLY A 235 -23.36 19.07 3.41
CA GLY A 235 -23.67 20.48 3.57
C GLY A 235 -22.46 21.37 3.33
N CYS A 236 -21.99 21.44 2.08
CA CYS A 236 -20.85 22.28 1.69
C CYS A 236 -21.20 23.76 1.46
N GLU A 237 -22.47 24.14 1.58
CA GLU A 237 -22.90 25.55 1.44
C GLU A 237 -22.74 26.32 2.78
N ASP A 238 -22.92 25.67 3.93
CA ASP A 238 -22.88 26.29 5.28
C ASP A 238 -21.62 25.93 6.10
N TYR A 239 -20.43 26.02 5.51
CA TYR A 239 -19.17 25.93 6.26
C TYR A 239 -18.40 27.25 6.24
N PRO A 240 -18.66 28.18 7.18
CA PRO A 240 -17.88 29.41 7.29
C PRO A 240 -16.46 29.13 7.79
N ASP A 241 -15.52 28.92 6.86
CA ASP A 241 -14.22 29.59 7.02
C ASP A 241 -14.53 31.11 7.06
N GLY A 242 -13.97 31.84 8.03
CA GLY A 242 -14.56 33.08 8.59
C GLY A 242 -14.64 34.36 7.73
N ASN A 243 -14.70 34.25 6.41
CA ASN A 243 -15.08 35.34 5.50
C ASN A 243 -16.55 35.17 5.10
N ASN A 244 -17.38 36.20 5.30
CA ASN A 244 -18.79 36.21 4.88
C ASN A 244 -18.97 36.48 3.36
N ASP A 245 -18.09 35.90 2.54
CA ASP A 245 -18.21 35.93 1.08
C ASP A 245 -19.02 34.72 0.60
N SER A 246 -19.79 34.90 -0.48
CA SER A 246 -20.78 33.93 -1.00
C SER A 246 -20.25 32.49 -1.17
N PRO A 247 -21.12 31.46 -1.00
CA PRO A 247 -20.70 30.05 -1.01
C PRO A 247 -19.87 29.73 -2.25
N SER A 248 -18.59 29.44 -2.01
CA SER A 248 -17.55 29.52 -3.04
C SER A 248 -17.84 28.63 -4.25
N VAL A 249 -17.44 29.10 -5.43
CA VAL A 249 -17.60 28.35 -6.70
C VAL A 249 -16.96 26.96 -6.63
N GLU A 250 -15.94 26.75 -5.77
CA GLU A 250 -15.38 25.43 -5.47
C GLU A 250 -16.45 24.45 -4.96
N ALA A 251 -17.31 24.85 -4.02
CA ALA A 251 -18.29 23.97 -3.37
C ALA A 251 -19.31 23.39 -4.36
N ARG A 252 -19.89 24.24 -5.22
CA ARG A 252 -20.82 23.82 -6.28
C ARG A 252 -20.17 22.92 -7.34
N SER A 253 -18.83 22.92 -7.44
CA SER A 253 -18.06 22.07 -8.36
C SER A 253 -17.71 20.68 -7.82
N MET A 254 -18.06 20.35 -6.57
CA MET A 254 -17.68 19.08 -5.95
C MET A 254 -18.63 17.90 -6.22
N LYS A 255 -19.52 17.98 -7.23
CA LYS A 255 -20.31 16.82 -7.69
C LYS A 255 -19.39 15.73 -8.28
N PHE A 256 -19.07 14.70 -7.50
CA PHE A 256 -18.45 13.45 -7.95
C PHE A 256 -18.74 12.31 -6.96
N PRO A 257 -18.82 11.05 -7.41
CA PRO A 257 -19.01 9.89 -6.54
C PRO A 257 -17.72 9.51 -5.77
N VAL A 258 -17.88 8.86 -4.63
CA VAL A 258 -16.80 8.31 -3.79
C VAL A 258 -17.20 6.91 -3.32
N GLN A 259 -16.27 5.95 -3.40
CA GLN A 259 -16.52 4.59 -2.94
C GLN A 259 -16.34 4.46 -1.43
N LEU A 260 -17.40 4.04 -0.74
CA LEU A 260 -17.47 3.93 0.71
C LEU A 260 -17.67 2.47 1.17
N MET A 261 -17.07 2.16 2.31
CA MET A 261 -17.38 0.97 3.11
C MET A 261 -17.63 1.42 4.55
N LEU A 262 -18.58 0.78 5.23
CA LEU A 262 -18.83 0.94 6.67
C LEU A 262 -18.83 -0.45 7.31
N LEU A 263 -17.98 -0.65 8.31
CA LEU A 263 -18.06 -1.78 9.22
C LEU A 263 -18.54 -1.30 10.60
N MET A 264 -19.67 -1.80 11.05
CA MET A 264 -20.10 -1.66 12.44
C MET A 264 -19.90 -2.97 13.18
N LYS A 265 -18.96 -3.01 14.12
CA LYS A 265 -18.74 -4.20 14.96
C LYS A 265 -19.88 -4.31 15.97
N ALA A 266 -20.38 -5.52 16.21
CA ALA A 266 -21.47 -5.74 17.18
C ALA A 266 -21.02 -5.34 18.60
N SER A 267 -19.84 -5.83 19.01
CA SER A 267 -19.17 -5.49 20.27
C SER A 267 -18.02 -4.50 20.10
N ASN A 268 -17.73 -3.73 21.14
CA ASN A 268 -16.50 -2.94 21.25
C ASN A 268 -15.32 -3.90 21.49
N CYS A 269 -14.39 -3.94 20.54
CA CYS A 269 -13.20 -4.80 20.58
C CYS A 269 -11.89 -3.99 20.59
N GLY A 270 -11.97 -2.66 20.63
CA GLY A 270 -10.83 -1.76 20.69
C GLY A 270 -10.28 -1.34 19.33
N LYS A 271 -9.50 -0.24 19.36
CA LYS A 271 -8.89 0.38 18.17
C LYS A 271 -7.97 -0.56 17.38
N LEU A 272 -7.18 -1.40 18.07
CA LEU A 272 -6.28 -2.37 17.42
C LEU A 272 -7.07 -3.42 16.62
N ASN A 273 -8.22 -3.88 17.13
CA ASN A 273 -9.13 -4.75 16.38
C ASN A 273 -9.73 -4.05 15.15
N SER A 274 -10.03 -2.75 15.22
CA SER A 274 -10.45 -1.98 14.04
C SER A 274 -9.33 -1.87 12.99
N TYR A 275 -8.05 -1.80 13.40
CA TYR A 275 -6.91 -1.90 12.47
C TYR A 275 -6.71 -3.33 11.94
N ARG A 276 -7.00 -4.37 12.73
CA ARG A 276 -7.02 -5.78 12.29
C ARG A 276 -8.03 -5.99 11.16
N TRP A 277 -9.25 -5.46 11.30
CA TRP A 277 -10.25 -5.42 10.22
C TRP A 277 -9.75 -4.68 8.98
N LEU A 278 -9.15 -3.49 9.15
CA LEU A 278 -8.61 -2.69 8.04
C LEU A 278 -7.53 -3.43 7.24
N TYR A 279 -6.57 -4.09 7.90
CA TYR A 279 -5.41 -4.68 7.24
C TYR A 279 -5.56 -6.16 6.86
N ASN A 280 -6.11 -6.99 7.75
CA ASN A 280 -6.12 -8.44 7.57
C ASN A 280 -7.43 -8.93 6.93
N GLY A 281 -8.52 -8.18 7.13
CA GLY A 281 -9.75 -8.33 6.37
C GLY A 281 -9.67 -7.53 5.06
N PHE A 282 -9.92 -6.23 5.14
CA PHE A 282 -10.22 -5.43 3.96
C PHE A 282 -9.02 -5.17 3.04
N ALA A 283 -7.84 -4.81 3.56
CA ALA A 283 -6.66 -4.64 2.70
C ALA A 283 -6.17 -5.96 2.08
N LYS A 284 -6.36 -7.11 2.76
CA LYS A 284 -6.06 -8.45 2.21
C LYS A 284 -6.93 -8.76 0.98
N VAL A 285 -8.20 -8.34 0.97
CA VAL A 285 -9.10 -8.46 -0.20
C VAL A 285 -8.84 -7.38 -1.26
N LEU A 286 -8.61 -6.13 -0.85
CA LEU A 286 -8.48 -5.01 -1.80
C LEU A 286 -7.11 -4.95 -2.52
N ASP A 287 -6.06 -5.49 -1.89
CA ASP A 287 -4.65 -5.31 -2.24
C ASP A 287 -4.29 -3.83 -2.56
N PRO A 288 -4.39 -2.93 -1.56
CA PRO A 288 -4.16 -1.51 -1.77
C PRO A 288 -2.68 -1.19 -1.84
N ASN A 289 -2.25 -0.36 -2.80
CA ASN A 289 -0.86 0.13 -2.83
C ASN A 289 -0.51 0.89 -1.53
N ILE A 290 -1.43 1.75 -1.06
CA ILE A 290 -1.28 2.54 0.17
C ILE A 290 -2.51 2.42 1.07
N THR A 291 -2.29 2.19 2.37
CA THR A 291 -3.29 2.33 3.44
C THR A 291 -3.03 3.62 4.21
N VAL A 292 -4.06 4.42 4.51
CA VAL A 292 -3.97 5.68 5.26
C VAL A 292 -4.82 5.59 6.52
N HIS A 293 -4.29 6.00 7.67
CA HIS A 293 -5.03 6.05 8.94
C HIS A 293 -5.51 7.47 9.24
N LEU A 294 -6.78 7.57 9.65
CA LEU A 294 -7.39 8.80 10.17
C LEU A 294 -8.19 8.49 11.44
N ASP A 295 -7.93 9.24 12.51
CA ASP A 295 -8.79 9.26 13.70
C ASP A 295 -9.93 10.27 13.47
N VAL A 296 -11.16 9.95 13.90
CA VAL A 296 -12.27 10.90 13.83
C VAL A 296 -11.95 12.16 14.64
N GLY A 297 -12.17 13.31 14.01
CA GLY A 297 -11.71 14.62 14.45
C GLY A 297 -10.46 15.12 13.72
N THR A 298 -9.98 14.45 12.67
CA THR A 298 -8.86 14.94 11.85
C THR A 298 -9.36 15.71 10.61
N LYS A 299 -9.00 16.99 10.45
CA LYS A 299 -9.20 17.77 9.21
C LYS A 299 -7.90 17.73 8.39
N LEU A 300 -7.86 16.98 7.30
CA LEU A 300 -6.73 16.98 6.36
C LEU A 300 -6.65 18.32 5.60
N GLY A 301 -5.44 18.83 5.34
CA GLY A 301 -5.25 19.94 4.40
C GLY A 301 -5.63 19.54 2.96
N LYS A 302 -6.08 20.50 2.13
CA LYS A 302 -6.66 20.30 0.77
C LYS A 302 -5.82 19.44 -0.22
N GLN A 303 -4.55 19.15 0.07
CA GLN A 303 -3.63 18.41 -0.81
C GLN A 303 -2.88 17.27 -0.09
N ALA A 304 -3.24 16.93 1.15
CA ALA A 304 -2.49 16.01 1.99
C ALA A 304 -2.37 14.59 1.39
N LEU A 305 -3.48 13.98 0.94
CA LEU A 305 -3.46 12.63 0.37
C LEU A 305 -2.62 12.56 -0.92
N PHE A 306 -2.76 13.55 -1.82
CA PHE A 306 -1.96 13.62 -3.05
C PHE A 306 -0.46 13.72 -2.74
N LYS A 307 -0.07 14.61 -1.82
CA LYS A 307 1.33 14.82 -1.46
C LYS A 307 1.93 13.61 -0.75
N LEU A 308 1.18 12.95 0.15
CA LEU A 308 1.61 11.69 0.75
C LEU A 308 1.79 10.60 -0.32
N TRP A 309 0.77 10.31 -1.12
CA TRP A 309 0.83 9.31 -2.20
C TRP A 309 2.02 9.56 -3.15
N LYS A 310 2.26 10.82 -3.54
CA LYS A 310 3.33 11.19 -4.46
C LYS A 310 4.72 10.80 -3.94
N GLU A 311 4.94 10.80 -2.63
CA GLU A 311 6.23 10.36 -2.08
C GLU A 311 6.44 8.84 -2.23
N PHE A 312 5.37 8.03 -2.28
CA PHE A 312 5.44 6.58 -2.59
C PHE A 312 5.54 6.28 -4.09
N ASP A 313 5.09 7.21 -4.95
CA ASP A 313 5.29 7.17 -6.41
C ASP A 313 6.74 7.57 -6.78
N LEU A 314 7.34 8.50 -6.03
CA LEU A 314 8.72 8.95 -6.20
C LEU A 314 9.77 8.02 -5.55
N GLU A 315 9.45 7.35 -4.45
CA GLU A 315 10.35 6.45 -3.73
C GLU A 315 9.70 5.06 -3.55
N PRO A 316 9.99 4.09 -4.44
CA PRO A 316 9.47 2.73 -4.36
C PRO A 316 9.75 2.07 -3.01
N MET A 317 10.89 2.36 -2.39
CA MET A 317 11.30 1.77 -1.10
C MET A 317 10.76 2.51 0.12
N LEU A 318 9.85 3.48 -0.07
CA LEU A 318 9.08 4.07 1.00
C LEU A 318 8.02 3.07 1.49
N ALA A 319 8.14 2.65 2.75
CA ALA A 319 7.18 1.75 3.38
C ALA A 319 6.12 2.47 4.20
N ALA A 320 6.44 3.63 4.79
CA ALA A 320 5.45 4.48 5.42
C ALA A 320 5.92 5.94 5.52
N ALA A 321 4.96 6.85 5.57
CA ALA A 321 5.18 8.29 5.60
C ALA A 321 4.15 8.99 6.48
N CYS A 322 4.53 10.09 7.12
CA CYS A 322 3.61 10.88 7.95
C CYS A 322 3.60 12.36 7.61
N GLY A 323 2.45 12.99 7.86
CA GLY A 323 2.29 14.43 7.89
C GLY A 323 2.63 15.04 9.25
N GLU A 324 2.53 16.37 9.30
CA GLU A 324 2.52 17.21 10.48
C GLU A 324 1.12 17.25 11.09
N ILE A 325 1.00 16.92 12.38
CA ILE A 325 -0.22 17.22 13.13
C ILE A 325 -0.15 18.69 13.57
N SER A 326 -1.21 19.44 13.27
CA SER A 326 -1.43 20.80 13.74
C SER A 326 -2.56 20.86 14.77
N CYS A 327 -2.47 21.78 15.74
CA CYS A 327 -3.53 21.98 16.72
C CYS A 327 -4.74 22.72 16.13
N SER A 328 -5.95 22.36 16.58
CA SER A 328 -7.18 23.11 16.26
C SER A 328 -7.27 24.41 17.08
N LEU A 329 -6.86 25.53 16.49
CA LEU A 329 -6.75 26.84 17.17
C LEU A 329 -8.08 27.62 17.27
N GLY A 330 -9.15 27.12 16.63
CA GLY A 330 -10.40 27.86 16.41
C GLY A 330 -10.25 28.90 15.30
N GLY A 331 -11.37 29.37 14.72
CA GLY A 331 -11.35 30.29 13.57
C GLY A 331 -10.53 31.55 13.81
N ASN A 332 -10.72 32.18 14.98
CA ASN A 332 -10.06 33.43 15.36
C ASN A 332 -8.80 33.21 16.23
N TRP A 333 -8.20 32.02 16.20
CA TRP A 333 -7.02 31.61 17.00
C TRP A 333 -7.18 31.70 18.53
N LEU A 334 -8.38 32.03 19.03
CA LEU A 334 -8.70 32.28 20.44
C LEU A 334 -8.30 31.14 21.39
N ASN A 335 -8.22 29.88 20.90
CA ASN A 335 -7.79 28.77 21.74
C ASN A 335 -6.35 28.94 22.27
N ILE A 336 -5.49 29.73 21.62
CA ILE A 336 -4.13 30.04 22.09
C ILE A 336 -4.12 30.78 23.45
N LEU A 337 -5.20 31.47 23.81
CA LEU A 337 -5.34 32.11 25.12
C LEU A 337 -5.36 31.08 26.27
N ASN A 338 -5.72 29.82 25.99
CA ASN A 338 -5.52 28.72 26.93
C ASN A 338 -4.04 28.29 26.88
N PRO A 339 -3.27 28.41 27.97
CA PRO A 339 -1.84 28.13 27.94
C PRO A 339 -1.53 26.64 27.68
N ILE A 340 -2.44 25.72 28.02
CA ILE A 340 -2.32 24.29 27.72
C ILE A 340 -2.43 24.02 26.21
N VAL A 341 -3.21 24.83 25.49
CA VAL A 341 -3.30 24.79 24.02
C VAL A 341 -2.03 25.34 23.40
N ALA A 342 -1.60 26.53 23.82
CA ALA A 342 -0.39 27.16 23.32
C ALA A 342 0.85 26.27 23.53
N ALA A 343 1.03 25.71 24.73
CA ALA A 343 2.15 24.81 25.02
C ALA A 343 2.17 23.56 24.11
N GLN A 344 1.01 22.98 23.79
CA GLN A 344 0.93 21.86 22.85
C GLN A 344 1.19 22.27 21.39
N ASN A 345 0.70 23.43 20.98
CA ASN A 345 0.95 23.99 19.64
C ASN A 345 2.45 24.25 19.41
N PHE A 346 3.15 24.76 20.42
CA PHE A 346 4.60 24.90 20.39
C PHE A 346 5.32 23.54 20.30
N GLU A 347 4.97 22.59 21.17
CA GLU A 347 5.58 21.25 21.19
C GLU A 347 5.39 20.51 19.87
N TYR A 348 4.19 20.53 19.29
CA TYR A 348 3.91 19.88 18.01
C TYR A 348 4.78 20.50 16.90
N LYS A 349 4.78 21.84 16.77
CA LYS A 349 5.58 22.55 15.76
C LYS A 349 7.07 22.23 15.87
N VAL A 350 7.64 22.35 17.08
CA VAL A 350 9.06 22.05 17.31
C VAL A 350 9.37 20.57 17.08
N GLY A 351 8.50 19.65 17.51
CA GLY A 351 8.68 18.20 17.32
C GLY A 351 8.65 17.76 15.85
N PHE A 352 7.83 18.40 15.00
CA PHE A 352 7.87 18.15 13.56
C PHE A 352 9.08 18.81 12.89
N GLN A 353 9.40 20.07 13.24
CA GLN A 353 10.51 20.80 12.62
C GLN A 353 11.90 20.22 12.98
N LEU A 354 12.13 19.85 14.24
CA LEU A 354 13.37 19.19 14.69
C LEU A 354 13.29 17.67 14.48
N ASP A 355 12.59 16.97 15.36
CA ASP A 355 12.73 15.50 15.51
C ASP A 355 12.37 14.76 14.22
N ARG A 356 11.21 15.09 13.61
CA ARG A 356 10.76 14.40 12.39
C ARG A 356 11.59 14.76 11.15
N THR A 357 12.17 15.96 11.04
CA THR A 357 13.09 16.24 9.92
C THR A 357 14.45 15.55 10.09
N PHE A 358 14.98 15.50 11.31
CA PHE A 358 16.20 14.77 11.66
C PHE A 358 16.06 13.27 11.40
N GLU A 359 15.03 12.64 11.96
CA GLU A 359 14.73 11.22 11.79
C GLU A 359 14.53 10.85 10.31
N SER A 360 13.72 11.63 9.58
CA SER A 360 13.46 11.46 8.14
C SER A 360 14.75 11.52 7.30
N ALA A 361 15.73 12.34 7.68
CA ALA A 361 17.03 12.38 7.01
C ALA A 361 17.82 11.05 7.17
N THR A 362 17.62 10.32 8.27
CA THR A 362 18.21 8.98 8.46
C THR A 362 17.42 7.89 7.71
N GLY A 363 16.15 8.13 7.38
CA GLY A 363 15.21 7.17 6.80
C GLY A 363 14.49 6.29 7.83
N PHE A 364 14.59 6.64 9.12
CA PHE A 364 13.94 5.95 10.24
C PHE A 364 13.24 6.98 11.13
N LEU A 365 11.90 6.95 11.15
CA LEU A 365 11.06 7.70 12.08
C LEU A 365 10.85 6.90 13.38
N SER A 366 10.89 7.54 14.55
CA SER A 366 10.62 6.89 15.84
C SER A 366 9.13 6.65 16.12
N LEU A 367 8.25 7.26 15.32
CA LEU A 367 6.81 7.39 15.54
C LEU A 367 6.15 7.78 14.21
N LEU A 368 5.06 7.09 13.84
CA LEU A 368 4.17 7.47 12.73
C LEU A 368 2.81 7.90 13.31
N PRO A 369 2.51 9.21 13.43
CA PRO A 369 1.29 9.70 14.07
C PRO A 369 0.01 9.11 13.46
N GLY A 370 -0.80 8.43 14.26
CA GLY A 370 -2.00 7.70 13.82
C GLY A 370 -3.08 8.55 13.14
N ALA A 371 -3.09 9.87 13.32
CA ALA A 371 -4.02 10.79 12.66
C ALA A 371 -3.59 11.23 11.24
N CYS A 372 -2.31 11.08 10.88
CA CYS A 372 -1.82 11.46 9.54
C CYS A 372 -0.60 10.62 9.14
N SER A 373 -0.83 9.31 8.96
CA SER A 373 0.19 8.38 8.46
C SER A 373 -0.36 7.50 7.34
N ALA A 374 0.49 7.28 6.34
CA ALA A 374 0.27 6.42 5.18
C ALA A 374 1.29 5.29 5.19
N TYR A 375 0.88 4.09 4.77
CA TYR A 375 1.67 2.86 4.80
C TYR A 375 1.52 2.15 3.46
N ARG A 376 2.63 1.73 2.84
CA ARG A 376 2.60 0.82 1.69
C ARG A 376 2.28 -0.58 2.23
N TYR A 377 1.19 -1.19 1.78
CA TYR A 377 0.66 -2.42 2.39
C TYR A 377 1.69 -3.56 2.46
N VAL A 378 2.41 -3.82 1.36
CA VAL A 378 3.49 -4.82 1.29
C VAL A 378 4.66 -4.51 2.24
N GLY A 379 4.89 -3.23 2.55
CA GLY A 379 5.90 -2.76 3.49
C GLY A 379 5.54 -3.11 4.95
N SER A 380 4.32 -2.80 5.37
CA SER A 380 3.82 -3.10 6.73
C SER A 380 3.48 -4.59 6.95
N ALA A 381 2.99 -5.30 5.93
CA ALA A 381 2.48 -6.66 6.05
C ALA A 381 3.46 -7.70 6.62
N GLY A 382 2.91 -8.72 7.29
CA GLY A 382 3.66 -9.74 8.03
C GLY A 382 4.17 -9.22 9.38
N LYS A 383 5.36 -9.67 9.79
CA LYS A 383 5.98 -9.41 11.11
C LYS A 383 5.94 -7.97 11.65
N PRO A 384 5.94 -6.88 10.86
CA PRO A 384 5.74 -5.53 11.40
C PRO A 384 4.31 -5.24 11.85
N LEU A 385 3.32 -5.72 11.09
CA LEU A 385 1.89 -5.61 11.38
C LEU A 385 1.44 -6.61 12.45
N GLU A 386 1.94 -7.85 12.41
CA GLU A 386 1.74 -8.83 13.49
C GLU A 386 2.13 -8.22 14.85
N ASP A 387 3.34 -7.65 14.94
CA ASP A 387 3.87 -6.99 16.14
C ASP A 387 3.04 -5.80 16.65
N MET A 388 2.31 -5.13 15.74
CA MET A 388 1.43 -3.99 16.01
C MET A 388 0.05 -4.45 16.50
N LEU A 389 -0.42 -5.61 16.01
CA LEU A 389 -1.74 -6.16 16.33
C LEU A 389 -1.73 -7.12 17.54
N LEU A 390 -0.55 -7.54 18.04
CA LEU A 390 -0.40 -8.36 19.25
C LEU A 390 -1.11 -7.80 20.51
N GLY A 391 -1.45 -6.50 20.54
CA GLY A 391 -2.19 -5.86 21.62
C GLY A 391 -3.73 -5.99 21.52
N ASP A 392 -4.26 -6.54 20.43
CA ASP A 392 -5.68 -6.83 20.27
C ASP A 392 -6.07 -8.03 21.16
N PRO A 393 -6.99 -7.88 22.13
CA PRO A 393 -7.40 -8.98 23.01
C PRO A 393 -8.07 -10.14 22.25
N THR A 394 -8.67 -9.87 21.08
CA THR A 394 -9.29 -10.90 20.22
C THR A 394 -8.24 -11.67 19.41
N TRP A 395 -7.06 -11.11 19.15
CA TRP A 395 -5.95 -11.80 18.48
C TRP A 395 -5.42 -12.97 19.32
N ILE A 396 -5.36 -12.75 20.64
CA ILE A 396 -4.84 -13.72 21.61
C ILE A 396 -5.81 -14.90 21.84
N GLN A 397 -7.08 -14.76 21.45
CA GLN A 397 -8.10 -15.82 21.61
C GLN A 397 -8.07 -16.86 20.48
N GLY A 398 -7.67 -16.49 19.25
CA GLY A 398 -7.63 -17.41 18.11
C GLY A 398 -6.37 -18.28 18.02
N HIS A 399 -5.26 -17.87 18.65
CA HIS A 399 -3.99 -18.62 18.62
C HIS A 399 -3.80 -19.47 19.87
N GLY A 400 -4.08 -20.78 19.75
CA GLY A 400 -3.71 -21.79 20.74
C GLY A 400 -2.21 -21.78 21.06
N ASP A 401 -1.89 -22.14 22.31
CA ASP A 401 -0.56 -22.40 22.89
C ASP A 401 0.51 -21.29 22.86
N LEU A 402 0.38 -20.28 22.01
CA LEU A 402 1.30 -19.14 21.90
C LEU A 402 0.72 -17.84 22.47
N ARG A 403 0.13 -17.90 23.68
CA ARG A 403 -0.24 -16.68 24.43
C ARG A 403 1.02 -15.83 24.67
N PRO A 404 1.12 -14.61 24.12
CA PRO A 404 2.16 -13.67 24.53
C PRO A 404 1.95 -13.37 26.02
N SER A 405 3.02 -13.39 26.83
CA SER A 405 2.90 -13.08 28.25
C SER A 405 2.18 -11.74 28.44
N LEU A 406 1.06 -11.73 29.18
CA LEU A 406 0.27 -10.54 29.55
C LEU A 406 1.01 -9.68 30.60
N SER A 407 2.30 -9.46 30.38
CA SER A 407 3.17 -8.68 31.25
C SER A 407 2.76 -7.20 31.20
N PRO A 408 2.85 -6.47 32.32
CA PRO A 408 2.62 -5.02 32.35
C PRO A 408 3.44 -4.24 31.32
N VAL A 409 4.64 -4.72 30.99
CA VAL A 409 5.53 -4.16 29.96
C VAL A 409 4.93 -4.27 28.55
N ASN A 410 4.41 -5.45 28.17
CA ASN A 410 3.78 -5.63 26.87
C ASN A 410 2.50 -4.81 26.76
N LEU A 411 1.63 -4.86 27.78
CA LEU A 411 0.35 -4.16 27.76
C LEU A 411 0.49 -2.62 27.77
N ASN A 412 1.53 -2.06 28.40
CA ASN A 412 1.82 -0.62 28.26
C ASN A 412 2.51 -0.27 26.93
N ARG A 413 3.35 -1.14 26.35
CA ARG A 413 3.91 -0.96 24.99
C ARG A 413 2.80 -0.76 23.96
N HIS A 414 1.69 -1.51 24.09
CA HIS A 414 0.52 -1.39 23.21
C HIS A 414 -0.28 -0.07 23.35
N LEU A 415 0.18 0.89 24.16
CA LEU A 415 -0.28 2.28 24.11
C LEU A 415 0.43 3.11 23.02
N ALA A 416 1.48 2.57 22.38
CA ALA A 416 2.26 3.21 21.31
C ALA A 416 2.82 2.17 20.32
N ASP A 417 1.93 1.39 19.71
CA ASP A 417 2.27 0.44 18.62
C ASP A 417 2.69 1.13 17.32
N ASP A 418 2.32 2.41 17.15
CA ASP A 418 2.84 3.28 16.08
C ASP A 418 4.36 3.46 16.13
N ARG A 419 5.00 3.39 17.30
CA ARG A 419 6.46 3.33 17.46
C ARG A 419 7.03 1.95 17.14
N VAL A 420 6.29 0.89 17.47
CA VAL A 420 6.69 -0.52 17.26
C VAL A 420 6.78 -0.82 15.76
N ILE A 421 5.74 -0.48 14.99
CA ILE A 421 5.68 -0.78 13.56
C ILE A 421 6.79 -0.06 12.78
N CYS A 422 7.13 1.19 13.15
CA CYS A 422 8.25 1.94 12.56
C CYS A 422 9.55 1.12 12.58
N PHE A 423 9.94 0.65 13.77
CA PHE A 423 11.16 -0.14 13.94
C PHE A 423 11.08 -1.49 13.22
N ARG A 424 9.91 -2.14 13.24
CA ARG A 424 9.76 -3.48 12.64
C ARG A 424 9.71 -3.44 11.11
N ILE A 425 9.27 -2.34 10.50
CA ILE A 425 9.39 -2.10 9.05
C ILE A 425 10.86 -2.02 8.64
N ILE A 426 11.68 -1.16 9.28
CA ILE A 426 13.08 -0.97 8.86
C ILE A 426 14.00 -2.15 9.25
N SER A 427 13.60 -2.97 10.23
CA SER A 427 14.30 -4.20 10.64
C SER A 427 13.72 -5.47 10.00
N LYS A 428 12.82 -5.35 9.03
CA LYS A 428 12.25 -6.45 8.25
C LYS A 428 13.38 -7.16 7.46
N PRO A 429 13.67 -8.45 7.74
CA PRO A 429 14.81 -9.13 7.11
C PRO A 429 14.70 -9.17 5.58
N ARG A 430 15.85 -9.15 4.88
CA ARG A 430 15.94 -9.19 3.41
C ARG A 430 15.15 -8.09 2.67
N THR A 431 15.04 -6.91 3.29
CA THR A 431 14.41 -5.73 2.70
C THR A 431 15.16 -4.45 3.09
N HIS A 432 14.93 -3.36 2.35
CA HIS A 432 15.54 -2.05 2.58
C HIS A 432 14.50 -0.91 2.61
N TRP A 433 13.42 -1.15 3.35
CA TRP A 433 12.30 -0.21 3.54
C TRP A 433 12.68 1.03 4.35
N LEU A 434 12.26 2.20 3.85
CA LEU A 434 12.50 3.52 4.45
C LEU A 434 11.21 4.15 5.01
N LEU A 435 11.38 5.08 5.95
CA LEU A 435 10.34 5.93 6.55
C LEU A 435 10.64 7.42 6.29
N LYS A 436 9.60 8.24 6.04
CA LYS A 436 9.76 9.65 5.63
C LYS A 436 8.71 10.58 6.21
N TYR A 437 9.14 11.69 6.82
CA TYR A 437 8.26 12.82 7.16
C TYR A 437 8.05 13.69 5.91
N VAL A 438 6.79 14.09 5.69
CA VAL A 438 6.33 14.87 4.53
C VAL A 438 5.64 16.14 5.04
N PRO A 439 5.97 17.33 4.52
CA PRO A 439 5.34 18.60 4.95
C PRO A 439 3.93 18.75 4.36
N VAL A 440 2.99 18.03 4.97
CA VAL A 440 1.54 18.15 4.81
C VAL A 440 0.91 18.30 6.19
N THR A 441 -0.13 19.12 6.32
CA THR A 441 -0.80 19.37 7.60
C THR A 441 -2.09 18.57 7.75
N ALA A 442 -2.33 18.09 8.97
CA ALA A 442 -3.58 17.51 9.42
C ALA A 442 -3.95 18.10 10.79
N THR A 443 -5.08 18.80 10.87
CA THR A 443 -5.49 19.50 12.09
C THR A 443 -6.32 18.59 12.97
N THR A 444 -5.96 18.45 14.25
CA THR A 444 -6.69 17.66 15.25
C THR A 444 -7.11 18.49 16.45
N ASP A 445 -8.21 18.12 17.10
CA ASP A 445 -8.55 18.67 18.41
C ASP A 445 -7.51 18.26 19.47
N ILE A 446 -7.40 19.07 20.52
CA ILE A 446 -6.44 18.92 21.61
C ILE A 446 -7.13 19.11 22.96
N PRO A 447 -6.58 18.58 24.07
CA PRO A 447 -7.13 18.79 25.39
C PRO A 447 -7.20 20.29 25.77
N MET A 448 -8.42 20.78 25.97
CA MET A 448 -8.69 22.12 26.53
C MET A 448 -8.65 22.11 28.07
N THR A 449 -8.86 20.96 28.71
CA THR A 449 -8.88 20.82 30.18
C THR A 449 -7.60 20.18 30.70
N THR A 450 -7.17 20.60 31.90
CA THR A 450 -6.04 20.00 32.63
C THR A 450 -6.20 18.49 32.81
N THR A 451 -7.43 18.01 33.05
CA THR A 451 -7.67 16.58 33.30
C THR A 451 -7.59 15.73 32.04
N ASP A 452 -8.05 16.23 30.89
CA ASP A 452 -7.90 15.51 29.62
C ASP A 452 -6.46 15.57 29.11
N PHE A 453 -5.74 16.66 29.41
CA PHE A 453 -4.31 16.79 29.13
C PHE A 453 -3.48 15.76 29.91
N ILE A 454 -3.70 15.64 31.24
CA ILE A 454 -3.07 14.61 32.07
C ILE A 454 -3.36 13.19 31.53
N ASN A 455 -4.62 12.90 31.16
CA ASN A 455 -5.00 11.58 30.64
C ASN A 455 -4.48 11.30 29.21
N GLN A 456 -4.30 12.32 28.38
CA GLN A 456 -3.58 12.19 27.11
C GLN A 456 -2.12 11.80 27.37
N ARG A 457 -1.47 12.54 28.28
CA ARG A 457 -0.03 12.45 28.54
C ARG A 457 0.38 11.18 29.26
N ARG A 458 -0.45 10.64 30.16
CA ARG A 458 -0.26 9.30 30.76
C ARG A 458 -0.03 8.24 29.68
N ARG A 459 -0.90 8.19 28.66
CA ARG A 459 -0.82 7.19 27.59
C ARG A 459 0.44 7.37 26.75
N TRP A 460 0.74 8.61 26.37
CA TRP A 460 1.88 8.94 25.52
C TRP A 460 3.23 8.68 26.21
N LEU A 461 3.38 9.06 27.48
CA LEU A 461 4.61 8.85 28.24
C LEU A 461 4.85 7.35 28.51
N ASN A 462 3.83 6.62 28.98
CA ASN A 462 3.95 5.18 29.24
C ASN A 462 4.24 4.41 27.94
N GLY A 463 3.43 4.63 26.90
CA GLY A 463 3.64 3.99 25.60
C GLY A 463 5.01 4.29 25.01
N ALA A 464 5.46 5.55 25.03
CA ALA A 464 6.80 5.92 24.55
C ALA A 464 7.91 5.23 25.36
N PHE A 465 7.82 5.18 26.69
CA PHE A 465 8.80 4.54 27.57
C PHE A 465 8.96 3.06 27.23
N PHE A 466 7.86 2.29 27.25
CA PHE A 466 7.92 0.84 27.03
C PHE A 466 8.21 0.45 25.57
N SER A 467 7.67 1.17 24.58
CA SER A 467 8.02 0.93 23.17
C SER A 467 9.48 1.29 22.86
N THR A 468 10.06 2.30 23.52
CA THR A 468 11.50 2.63 23.36
C THR A 468 12.37 1.52 23.93
N ILE A 469 12.09 1.04 25.15
CA ILE A 469 12.81 -0.09 25.75
C ILE A 469 12.70 -1.35 24.89
N TYR A 470 11.50 -1.62 24.32
CA TYR A 470 11.26 -2.73 23.39
C TYR A 470 12.14 -2.65 22.14
N VAL A 471 12.20 -1.47 21.49
CA VAL A 471 13.03 -1.21 20.31
C VAL A 471 14.52 -1.35 20.63
N LEU A 472 14.99 -0.76 21.73
CA LEU A 472 16.40 -0.83 22.15
C LEU A 472 16.84 -2.27 22.42
N LYS A 473 16.04 -3.07 23.13
CA LYS A 473 16.31 -4.51 23.36
C LYS A 473 16.36 -5.35 22.08
N ARG A 474 15.87 -4.83 20.95
CA ARG A 474 15.83 -5.54 19.65
C ARG A 474 16.63 -4.86 18.54
N CYS A 475 17.39 -3.79 18.84
CA CYS A 475 18.09 -2.97 17.85
C CYS A 475 19.03 -3.76 16.90
N GLY A 476 19.64 -4.85 17.37
CA GLY A 476 20.46 -5.76 16.56
C GLY A 476 19.74 -6.36 15.35
N HIS A 477 18.40 -6.37 15.31
CA HIS A 477 17.63 -6.77 14.13
C HIS A 477 17.87 -5.86 12.92
N LEU A 478 18.28 -4.59 13.09
CA LEU A 478 18.64 -3.70 11.98
C LEU A 478 19.76 -4.26 11.11
N LEU A 479 20.68 -5.02 11.71
CA LEU A 479 21.80 -5.65 11.00
C LEU A 479 21.34 -6.71 9.99
N ARG A 480 20.15 -7.30 10.19
CA ARG A 480 19.52 -8.33 9.34
C ARG A 480 18.71 -7.79 8.14
N SER A 481 18.57 -6.47 8.02
CA SER A 481 17.98 -5.82 6.83
C SER A 481 19.01 -5.74 5.69
N ASP A 482 18.59 -5.45 4.46
CA ASP A 482 19.49 -5.36 3.29
C ASP A 482 19.99 -3.93 3.01
N HIS A 483 19.73 -3.02 3.95
CA HIS A 483 20.25 -1.66 3.91
C HIS A 483 21.78 -1.59 3.81
N THR A 484 22.29 -0.58 3.09
CA THR A 484 23.74 -0.33 2.98
C THR A 484 24.38 -0.08 4.34
N ARG A 485 25.69 -0.35 4.47
CA ARG A 485 26.43 -0.17 5.75
C ARG A 485 26.26 1.25 6.31
N ILE A 486 26.30 2.27 5.45
CA ILE A 486 26.09 3.68 5.81
C ILE A 486 24.67 3.91 6.36
N ARG A 487 23.64 3.37 5.69
CA ARG A 487 22.24 3.50 6.16
C ARG A 487 22.01 2.77 7.49
N LYS A 488 22.59 1.58 7.67
CA LYS A 488 22.55 0.86 8.96
C LYS A 488 23.17 1.68 10.09
N VAL A 489 24.33 2.31 9.88
CA VAL A 489 24.95 3.22 10.86
C VAL A 489 24.05 4.44 11.11
N ALA A 490 23.46 5.04 10.07
CA ALA A 490 22.56 6.19 10.21
C ALA A 490 21.33 5.89 11.11
N PHE A 491 20.78 4.66 11.07
CA PHE A 491 19.69 4.25 11.95
C PHE A 491 20.07 4.14 13.43
N PHE A 492 21.34 3.93 13.77
CA PHE A 492 21.78 3.92 15.17
C PHE A 492 21.85 5.32 15.79
N ILE A 493 21.89 6.39 14.99
CA ILE A 493 21.93 7.78 15.49
C ILE A 493 20.62 8.17 16.23
N PRO A 494 19.40 8.00 15.67
CA PRO A 494 18.15 8.27 16.39
C PRO A 494 17.90 7.25 17.50
N LEU A 495 18.45 6.03 17.44
CA LEU A 495 18.41 5.10 18.57
C LEU A 495 19.28 5.59 19.75
N LEU A 496 20.51 6.04 19.49
CA LEU A 496 21.39 6.61 20.52
C LEU A 496 20.78 7.89 21.12
N HIS A 497 20.17 8.72 20.28
CA HIS A 497 19.36 9.86 20.73
C HIS A 497 18.19 9.43 21.62
N SER A 498 17.48 8.35 21.25
CA SER A 498 16.40 7.79 22.07
C SER A 498 16.87 7.26 23.42
N VAL A 499 18.07 6.67 23.51
CA VAL A 499 18.69 6.29 24.80
C VAL A 499 18.95 7.54 25.65
N LEU A 500 19.59 8.55 25.07
CA LEU A 500 19.90 9.81 25.77
C LEU A 500 18.64 10.53 26.25
N ALA A 501 17.61 10.61 25.41
CA ALA A 501 16.31 11.19 25.75
C ALA A 501 15.59 10.40 26.85
N LEU A 502 15.69 9.07 26.86
CA LEU A 502 15.11 8.21 27.91
C LEU A 502 15.77 8.47 29.27
N VAL A 503 17.10 8.58 29.32
CA VAL A 503 17.87 8.89 30.54
C VAL A 503 17.57 10.30 31.05
N LEU A 504 17.56 11.30 30.16
CA LEU A 504 17.21 12.68 30.50
C LEU A 504 15.77 12.80 31.01
N ALA A 505 14.81 12.09 30.40
CA ALA A 505 13.43 12.07 30.87
C ALA A 505 13.30 11.43 32.26
N TRP A 506 13.97 10.29 32.50
CA TRP A 506 13.92 9.56 33.77
C TRP A 506 14.45 10.37 34.96
N PHE A 507 15.52 11.14 34.77
CA PHE A 507 16.11 11.99 35.81
C PHE A 507 15.66 13.46 35.76
N SER A 508 14.67 13.79 34.93
CA SER A 508 14.18 15.17 34.78
C SER A 508 13.62 15.76 36.07
N LEU A 509 13.02 14.94 36.95
CA LEU A 509 12.47 15.37 38.24
C LEU A 509 13.56 15.83 39.21
N ALA A 510 14.61 15.02 39.39
CA ALA A 510 15.78 15.40 40.18
C ALA A 510 16.48 16.63 39.58
N ALA A 511 16.68 16.65 38.25
CA ALA A 511 17.35 17.76 37.59
C ALA A 511 16.57 19.08 37.67
N PHE A 512 15.24 19.06 37.56
CA PHE A 512 14.42 20.27 37.71
C PHE A 512 14.49 20.81 39.14
N LEU A 513 14.39 19.95 40.16
CA LEU A 513 14.55 20.31 41.57
C LEU A 513 15.92 20.95 41.81
N LEU A 514 17.00 20.26 41.42
CA LEU A 514 18.38 20.73 41.60
C LEU A 514 18.64 22.04 40.87
N THR A 515 18.15 22.18 39.64
CA THR A 515 18.24 23.42 38.84
C THR A 515 17.54 24.57 39.55
N THR A 516 16.30 24.36 40.00
CA THR A 516 15.50 25.37 40.70
C THR A 516 16.19 25.82 41.97
N PHE A 517 16.63 24.88 42.80
CA PHE A 517 17.18 25.18 44.12
C PHE A 517 18.55 25.85 44.02
N THR A 518 19.40 25.39 43.08
CA THR A 518 20.76 25.95 42.90
C THR A 518 20.72 27.33 42.25
N ILE A 519 19.89 27.56 41.22
CA ILE A 519 19.79 28.89 40.61
C ILE A 519 19.25 29.91 41.62
N ASN A 520 18.21 29.53 42.39
CA ASN A 520 17.65 30.41 43.41
C ASN A 520 18.66 30.74 44.52
N SER A 521 19.49 29.79 44.95
CA SER A 521 20.53 30.09 45.95
C SER A 521 21.64 30.99 45.41
N ILE A 522 22.10 30.78 44.17
CA ILE A 522 23.13 31.64 43.57
C ILE A 522 22.61 33.08 43.36
N SER A 523 21.33 33.26 43.03
CA SER A 523 20.77 34.61 42.88
C SER A 523 20.38 35.26 44.22
N GLY A 524 19.99 34.47 45.22
CA GLY A 524 19.33 34.95 46.43
C GLY A 524 20.11 34.86 47.75
N ASP A 525 21.13 34.00 47.82
CA ASP A 525 21.88 33.66 49.02
C ASP A 525 23.40 33.94 48.82
N PRO A 526 23.81 35.21 48.62
CA PRO A 526 25.20 35.59 48.36
C PRO A 526 26.13 35.26 49.54
N PRO A 527 27.44 35.02 49.30
CA PRO A 527 28.42 34.85 50.36
C PRO A 527 28.43 36.03 51.35
N LYS A 528 28.74 35.76 52.63
CA LYS A 528 28.69 36.77 53.71
C LYS A 528 29.57 37.99 53.47
N ASP A 529 30.66 37.79 52.73
CA ASP A 529 31.69 38.78 52.44
C ASP A 529 31.43 39.51 51.10
N ALA A 530 30.37 39.14 50.36
CA ALA A 530 30.02 39.77 49.10
C ALA A 530 29.21 41.08 49.33
N PRO A 531 29.57 42.20 48.68
CA PRO A 531 28.91 43.50 48.84
C PRO A 531 27.54 43.62 48.14
N ALA A 532 26.86 42.50 47.85
CA ALA A 532 25.61 42.43 47.10
C ALA A 532 24.47 41.83 47.93
N GLY A 533 23.27 42.41 47.83
CA GLY A 533 22.04 41.81 48.38
C GLY A 533 21.41 40.80 47.41
N GLY A 534 20.80 39.74 47.95
CA GLY A 534 20.16 38.68 47.16
C GLY A 534 18.99 39.18 46.30
N PHE A 535 18.90 38.72 45.05
CA PHE A 535 17.92 39.15 44.06
C PHE A 535 16.67 38.24 44.05
N PRO A 536 15.44 38.80 44.04
CA PRO A 536 15.10 40.21 43.78
C PRO A 536 14.78 41.07 45.01
N PHE A 537 14.57 40.48 46.19
CA PHE A 537 13.98 41.16 47.37
C PHE A 537 15.02 41.56 48.44
N GLY A 538 16.30 41.66 48.08
CA GLY A 538 17.39 41.98 49.00
C GLY A 538 17.49 40.96 50.15
N LYS A 539 17.49 41.46 51.40
CA LYS A 539 17.57 40.61 52.61
C LYS A 539 16.36 39.68 52.82
N ALA A 540 15.25 39.90 52.12
CA ALA A 540 14.08 39.00 52.18
C ALA A 540 14.20 37.79 51.23
N THR A 541 15.09 37.82 50.24
CA THR A 541 15.21 36.77 49.23
C THR A 541 15.51 35.37 49.82
N PRO A 542 16.43 35.20 50.79
CA PRO A 542 16.66 33.89 51.44
C PRO A 542 15.39 33.25 52.01
N ILE A 543 14.52 34.07 52.61
CA ILE A 543 13.26 33.64 53.21
C ILE A 543 12.27 33.22 52.12
N VAL A 544 12.16 34.03 51.05
CA VAL A 544 11.32 33.71 49.88
C VAL A 544 11.80 32.43 49.17
N ASN A 545 13.12 32.25 49.02
CA ASN A 545 13.74 31.03 48.51
C ASN A 545 13.34 29.81 49.35
N ALA A 546 13.49 29.87 50.67
CA ALA A 546 13.12 28.77 51.57
C ALA A 546 11.61 28.43 51.49
N VAL A 547 10.73 29.44 51.45
CA VAL A 547 9.29 29.24 51.26
C VAL A 547 9.00 28.57 49.92
N ILE A 548 9.63 29.01 48.83
CA ILE A 548 9.48 28.40 47.49
C ILE A 548 9.95 26.94 47.49
N GLN A 549 11.07 26.61 48.14
CA GLN A 549 11.57 25.24 48.27
C GLN A 549 10.58 24.35 49.03
N ILE A 550 10.05 24.82 50.17
CA ILE A 550 9.05 24.08 50.97
C ILE A 550 7.76 23.86 50.16
N VAL A 551 7.23 24.92 49.53
CA VAL A 551 6.01 24.84 48.70
C VAL A 551 6.21 23.91 47.50
N TYR A 552 7.38 23.94 46.85
CA TYR A 552 7.72 23.03 45.76
C TYR A 552 7.70 21.56 46.24
N LEU A 553 8.41 21.23 47.32
CA LEU A 553 8.48 19.87 47.86
C LEU A 553 7.10 19.35 48.31
N ALA A 554 6.33 20.20 49.01
CA ALA A 554 4.96 19.87 49.41
C ALA A 554 4.06 19.64 48.20
N THR A 555 4.17 20.44 47.14
CA THR A 555 3.36 20.30 45.92
C THR A 555 3.74 19.03 45.14
N VAL A 556 5.03 18.68 45.07
CA VAL A 556 5.51 17.42 44.47
C VAL A 556 5.02 16.20 45.25
N LEU A 557 5.13 16.21 46.58
CA LEU A 557 4.57 15.15 47.44
C LEU A 557 3.05 15.02 47.24
N PHE A 558 2.34 16.14 47.17
CA PHE A 558 0.91 16.18 46.88
C PHE A 558 0.57 15.62 45.49
N GLN A 559 1.43 15.76 44.47
CA GLN A 559 1.21 15.09 43.17
C GLN A 559 1.28 13.56 43.29
N PHE A 560 2.22 13.00 44.06
CA PHE A 560 2.25 11.55 44.30
C PHE A 560 0.99 11.07 45.03
N ILE A 561 0.51 11.82 46.03
CA ILE A 561 -0.73 11.52 46.75
C ILE A 561 -1.94 11.56 45.80
N LEU A 562 -2.09 12.63 45.01
CA LEU A 562 -3.18 12.77 44.04
C LEU A 562 -3.13 11.73 42.92
N ALA A 563 -1.94 11.32 42.48
CA ALA A 563 -1.74 10.38 41.38
C ALA A 563 -1.95 8.90 41.79
N LEU A 564 -1.79 8.58 43.08
CA LEU A 564 -2.07 7.26 43.64
C LEU A 564 -3.50 7.16 44.20
N GLY A 565 -4.05 8.25 44.75
CA GLY A 565 -5.31 8.24 45.49
C GLY A 565 -6.58 8.19 44.62
N SER A 566 -6.66 8.96 43.53
CA SER A 566 -7.85 8.91 42.65
C SER A 566 -7.60 9.47 41.24
N ARG A 567 -8.65 9.51 40.40
CA ARG A 567 -8.55 10.00 39.01
C ARG A 567 -8.57 11.54 38.96
N PRO A 568 -7.83 12.19 38.04
CA PRO A 568 -7.79 13.66 37.91
C PRO A 568 -9.14 14.35 37.76
N ARG A 569 -10.15 13.68 37.20
CA ARG A 569 -11.52 14.21 37.07
C ARG A 569 -12.23 14.44 38.42
N ASN A 570 -11.77 13.80 39.50
CA ASN A 570 -12.29 13.95 40.86
C ASN A 570 -11.63 15.12 41.61
N HIS A 571 -10.43 15.53 41.22
CA HIS A 571 -9.62 16.56 41.89
C HIS A 571 -9.23 17.69 40.92
N ARG A 572 -10.16 18.08 40.02
CA ARG A 572 -9.90 19.04 38.93
C ARG A 572 -9.22 20.32 39.44
N VAL A 573 -9.76 20.89 40.52
CA VAL A 573 -9.29 22.12 41.18
C VAL A 573 -7.87 21.94 41.74
N SER A 574 -7.58 20.83 42.44
CA SER A 574 -6.26 20.53 43.01
C SER A 574 -5.17 20.45 41.95
N TYR A 575 -5.47 19.84 40.79
CA TYR A 575 -4.55 19.83 39.65
C TYR A 575 -4.38 21.22 39.01
N ILE A 576 -5.45 22.02 38.88
CA ILE A 576 -5.37 23.40 38.36
C ILE A 576 -4.47 24.28 39.26
N ILE A 577 -4.67 24.21 40.59
CA ILE A 577 -3.83 24.91 41.57
C ILE A 577 -2.37 24.44 41.46
N SER A 578 -2.13 23.14 41.32
CA SER A 578 -0.77 22.59 41.17
C SER A 578 -0.07 23.10 39.89
N PHE A 579 -0.78 23.16 38.76
CA PHE A 579 -0.29 23.76 37.52
C PHE A 579 0.06 25.25 37.70
N ALA A 580 -0.76 26.01 38.43
CA ALA A 580 -0.50 27.42 38.71
C ALA A 580 0.74 27.61 39.62
N ILE A 581 0.89 26.80 40.67
CA ILE A 581 2.05 26.83 41.57
C ILE A 581 3.35 26.54 40.79
N PHE A 582 3.40 25.46 40.00
CA PHE A 582 4.59 25.17 39.20
C PHE A 582 4.84 26.21 38.09
N GLY A 583 3.79 26.87 37.58
CA GLY A 583 3.94 28.00 36.65
C GLY A 583 4.57 29.24 37.31
N LEU A 584 4.20 29.58 38.54
CA LEU A 584 4.79 30.68 39.31
C LEU A 584 6.25 30.38 39.72
N ILE A 585 6.55 29.14 40.13
CA ILE A 585 7.92 28.71 40.44
C ILE A 585 8.79 28.77 39.17
N GLN A 586 8.24 28.39 38.02
CA GLN A 586 8.91 28.51 36.73
C GLN A 586 9.13 29.96 36.30
N ALA A 587 8.20 30.87 36.60
CA ALA A 587 8.37 32.31 36.39
C ALA A 587 9.56 32.86 37.19
N TYR A 588 9.64 32.52 38.48
CA TYR A 588 10.73 32.91 39.37
C TYR A 588 12.08 32.35 38.91
N LEU A 589 12.11 31.08 38.47
CA LEU A 589 13.29 30.43 37.92
C LEU A 589 13.81 31.12 36.64
N ILE A 590 12.92 31.48 35.71
CA ILE A 590 13.27 32.20 34.48
C ILE A 590 13.80 33.60 34.81
N MET A 591 13.16 34.31 35.74
CA MET A 591 13.61 35.63 36.21
C MET A 591 15.02 35.58 36.82
N ASN A 592 15.30 34.59 37.68
CA ASN A 592 16.61 34.40 38.28
C ASN A 592 17.67 34.00 37.22
N LEU A 593 17.31 33.15 36.24
CA LEU A 593 18.20 32.81 35.13
C LEU A 593 18.58 34.05 34.29
N VAL A 594 17.61 34.91 33.97
CA VAL A 594 17.87 36.18 33.23
C VAL A 594 18.76 37.12 34.05
N TYR A 595 18.55 37.22 35.36
CA TYR A 595 19.41 37.99 36.26
C TYR A 595 20.86 37.49 36.26
N LEU A 596 21.07 36.17 36.42
CA LEU A 596 22.41 35.59 36.43
C LEU A 596 23.12 35.76 35.07
N VAL A 597 22.41 35.54 33.95
CA VAL A 597 22.97 35.79 32.61
C VAL A 597 23.41 37.24 32.44
N LYS A 598 22.63 38.21 32.96
CA LYS A 598 23.07 39.62 33.00
C LYS A 598 24.32 39.79 33.86
N ARG A 599 24.37 39.27 35.09
CA ARG A 599 25.53 39.45 35.98
C ARG A 599 26.82 38.83 35.44
N VAL A 600 26.72 37.75 34.67
CA VAL A 600 27.87 37.13 33.99
C VAL A 600 28.33 37.96 32.78
N ALA A 601 27.44 38.69 32.12
CA ALA A 601 27.82 39.69 31.12
C ALA A 601 28.45 40.94 31.76
N ASP A 602 27.86 41.44 32.85
CA ASP A 602 28.40 42.57 33.63
C ASP A 602 29.83 42.25 34.12
N TYR A 603 30.06 41.08 34.73
CA TYR A 603 31.37 40.61 35.20
C TYR A 603 32.42 40.49 34.07
N LYS A 604 31.99 40.14 32.84
CA LYS A 604 32.86 40.04 31.67
C LYS A 604 33.19 41.38 31.00
N ALA A 605 32.55 42.47 31.42
CA ALA A 605 32.79 43.82 30.91
C ALA A 605 33.51 44.72 31.93
N ASP A 606 33.88 44.17 33.10
CA ASP A 606 34.50 44.88 34.21
C ASP A 606 35.99 44.56 34.31
N ASP A 607 36.80 45.27 33.50
CA ASP A 607 38.27 45.15 33.48
C ASP A 607 38.94 45.52 34.82
N THR A 608 38.20 46.05 35.81
CA THR A 608 38.77 46.45 37.11
C THR A 608 38.93 45.30 38.09
N GLY A 609 38.27 44.16 37.85
CA GLY A 609 38.23 43.01 38.78
C GLY A 609 37.49 43.28 40.10
N SER A 610 36.94 44.48 40.31
CA SER A 610 36.29 44.91 41.56
C SER A 610 34.78 44.61 41.63
N SER A 611 34.31 43.72 40.74
CA SER A 611 32.90 43.38 40.58
C SER A 611 32.26 42.85 41.87
N ASN A 612 31.21 43.54 42.34
CA ASN A 612 30.35 43.14 43.47
C ASN A 612 29.68 41.75 43.30
N TYR A 613 29.85 41.08 42.15
CA TYR A 613 29.24 39.81 41.79
C TYR A 613 30.28 38.74 41.39
N ALA A 614 31.56 38.91 41.76
CA ALA A 614 32.66 38.01 41.39
C ALA A 614 32.37 36.51 41.63
N TYR A 615 31.76 36.15 42.76
CA TYR A 615 31.37 34.76 43.08
C TYR A 615 30.43 34.11 42.04
N ILE A 616 29.61 34.91 41.33
CA ILE A 616 28.78 34.44 40.22
C ILE A 616 29.65 34.19 38.99
N GLY A 617 30.58 35.12 38.69
CA GLY A 617 31.56 34.97 37.62
C GLY A 617 32.43 33.71 37.77
N GLU A 618 32.90 33.45 38.99
CA GLU A 618 33.68 32.27 39.37
C GLU A 618 32.89 30.97 39.19
N PHE A 619 31.68 30.86 39.75
CA PHE A 619 30.83 29.67 39.56
C PHE A 619 30.51 29.39 38.09
N TYR A 620 30.30 30.43 37.29
CA TYR A 620 30.12 30.31 35.84
C TYR A 620 31.43 29.99 35.08
N ALA A 621 32.59 30.31 35.64
CA ALA A 621 33.88 29.86 35.11
C ALA A 621 34.11 28.36 35.37
N ASP A 622 33.78 27.86 36.58
CA ASP A 622 33.97 26.45 36.98
C ASP A 622 33.06 25.46 36.23
N ILE A 623 31.82 25.84 35.93
CA ILE A 623 30.95 25.08 34.99
C ILE A 623 31.55 25.03 33.57
N GLY A 624 32.44 25.98 33.26
CA GLY A 624 33.10 26.15 31.97
C GLY A 624 32.28 27.06 31.05
N GLN A 625 32.84 28.19 30.64
CA GLN A 625 32.16 29.18 29.80
C GLN A 625 31.59 28.57 28.50
N SER A 626 32.31 27.61 27.90
CA SER A 626 31.85 26.85 26.72
C SER A 626 30.59 26.03 27.01
N THR A 627 30.48 25.43 28.19
CA THR A 627 29.29 24.68 28.63
C THR A 627 28.06 25.59 28.63
N ILE A 628 28.17 26.78 29.22
CA ILE A 628 27.07 27.74 29.33
C ILE A 628 26.66 28.33 27.98
N ILE A 629 27.63 28.67 27.12
CA ILE A 629 27.35 29.19 25.77
C ILE A 629 26.64 28.12 24.91
N VAL A 630 27.15 26.88 24.92
CA VAL A 630 26.55 25.76 24.19
C VAL A 630 25.18 25.40 24.77
N ALA A 631 25.00 25.45 26.09
CA ALA A 631 23.72 25.27 26.76
C ALA A 631 22.68 26.32 26.32
N GLY A 632 22.99 27.62 26.46
CA GLY A 632 22.09 28.71 26.09
C GLY A 632 21.70 28.66 24.61
N PHE A 633 22.67 28.41 23.73
CA PHE A 633 22.38 28.20 22.31
C PHE A 633 21.50 26.96 22.06
N SER A 634 21.73 25.86 22.78
CA SER A 634 20.93 24.64 22.62
C SER A 634 19.49 24.76 23.13
N VAL A 635 19.25 25.51 24.20
CA VAL A 635 17.92 25.68 24.83
C VAL A 635 17.07 26.74 24.12
N PHE A 636 17.68 27.82 23.61
CA PHE A 636 16.95 28.93 22.98
C PHE A 636 17.27 29.06 21.47
N GLY A 637 18.55 29.08 21.12
CA GLY A 637 19.02 29.29 19.75
C GLY A 637 18.58 28.20 18.76
N VAL A 638 18.53 26.93 19.18
CA VAL A 638 18.14 25.81 18.31
C VAL A 638 16.66 25.88 17.91
N TYR A 639 15.74 26.30 18.80
CA TYR A 639 14.34 26.49 18.44
C TYR A 639 14.16 27.63 17.44
N VAL A 640 14.82 28.78 17.68
CA VAL A 640 14.79 29.94 16.76
C VAL A 640 15.38 29.57 15.39
N LEU A 641 16.54 28.92 15.36
CA LEU A 641 17.19 28.49 14.13
C LEU A 641 16.37 27.44 13.38
N SER A 642 15.75 26.48 14.08
CA SER A 642 14.83 25.50 13.49
C SER A 642 13.66 26.16 12.79
N ALA A 643 12.98 27.08 13.47
CA ALA A 643 11.80 27.75 12.95
C ALA A 643 12.12 28.64 11.73
N LEU A 644 13.28 29.30 11.72
CA LEU A 644 13.80 30.04 10.57
C LEU A 644 14.18 29.11 9.40
N LEU A 645 14.82 27.96 9.67
CA LEU A 645 15.16 26.95 8.64
C LEU A 645 13.94 26.17 8.12
N ALA A 646 12.81 26.24 8.83
CA ALA A 646 11.50 25.73 8.41
C ALA A 646 10.65 26.78 7.68
N LEU A 647 11.03 28.06 7.73
CA LEU A 647 10.24 29.22 7.26
C LEU A 647 8.86 29.36 7.96
N ASP A 648 8.78 28.93 9.22
CA ASP A 648 7.55 29.00 10.04
C ASP A 648 7.88 29.42 11.49
N PRO A 649 8.15 30.72 11.73
CA PRO A 649 8.55 31.27 13.03
C PRO A 649 7.39 31.59 13.97
N TRP A 650 6.13 31.52 13.52
CA TRP A 650 5.00 32.15 14.22
C TRP A 650 4.74 31.58 15.62
N HIS A 651 5.01 30.29 15.82
CA HIS A 651 4.86 29.62 17.11
C HIS A 651 5.82 30.16 18.20
N LEU A 652 6.97 30.76 17.81
CA LEU A 652 7.88 31.44 18.73
C LEU A 652 7.22 32.66 19.39
N PHE A 653 6.34 33.37 18.67
CA PHE A 653 5.69 34.58 19.15
C PHE A 653 4.35 34.31 19.83
N THR A 654 3.58 33.33 19.36
CA THR A 654 2.22 33.07 19.86
C THR A 654 2.15 32.05 20.98
N SER A 655 3.15 31.17 21.15
CA SER A 655 3.04 29.98 22.00
C SER A 655 4.25 29.68 22.90
N PHE A 656 5.41 30.30 22.67
CA PHE A 656 6.65 29.96 23.38
C PHE A 656 6.62 30.32 24.86
N ALA A 657 6.07 31.48 25.24
CA ALA A 657 6.00 31.89 26.64
C ALA A 657 5.14 30.92 27.47
N GLN A 658 3.97 30.55 26.95
CA GLN A 658 3.06 29.59 27.58
C GLN A 658 3.70 28.19 27.69
N PHE A 659 4.46 27.77 26.67
CA PHE A 659 5.25 26.54 26.73
C PHE A 659 6.31 26.59 27.84
N LEU A 660 7.07 27.69 27.95
CA LEU A 660 8.06 27.87 29.00
C LEU A 660 7.43 27.83 30.40
N PHE A 661 6.28 28.48 30.63
CA PHE A 661 5.57 28.42 31.93
C PHE A 661 5.04 27.01 32.27
N ILE A 662 4.50 26.27 31.31
CA ILE A 662 3.96 24.93 31.57
C ILE A 662 5.06 23.84 31.63
N SER A 663 6.27 24.11 31.13
CA SER A 663 7.38 23.14 31.10
C SER A 663 7.67 22.47 32.46
N SER A 664 7.56 23.21 33.56
CA SER A 664 7.68 22.69 34.93
C SER A 664 6.62 21.64 35.27
N SER A 665 5.39 21.78 34.77
CA SER A 665 4.29 20.83 34.96
C SER A 665 4.46 19.54 34.15
N TYR A 666 5.18 19.55 33.03
CA TYR A 666 5.52 18.32 32.28
C TYR A 666 6.39 17.37 33.13
N VAL A 667 7.36 17.93 33.85
CA VAL A 667 8.20 17.18 34.80
C VAL A 667 7.39 16.83 36.05
N ASN A 668 6.88 17.86 36.74
CA ASN A 668 6.41 17.72 38.12
C ASN A 668 4.97 17.20 38.27
N ILE A 669 4.15 17.21 37.22
CA ILE A 669 2.79 16.64 37.26
C ILE A 669 2.67 15.48 36.29
N LEU A 670 2.94 15.71 35.00
CA LEU A 670 2.63 14.72 33.95
C LEU A 670 3.45 13.44 34.09
N SER A 671 4.75 13.57 34.37
CA SER A 671 5.64 12.40 34.53
C SER A 671 5.35 11.63 35.81
N ILE A 672 5.11 12.32 36.93
CA ILE A 672 4.68 11.70 38.20
C ILE A 672 3.38 10.93 38.02
N TYR A 673 2.36 11.54 37.40
CA TYR A 673 1.08 10.88 37.16
C TYR A 673 1.21 9.69 36.20
N ALA A 674 2.04 9.80 35.16
CA ALA A 674 2.28 8.74 34.18
C ALA A 674 2.86 7.47 34.82
N PHE A 675 3.99 7.58 35.52
CA PHE A 675 4.63 6.44 36.20
C PHE A 675 3.77 5.87 37.33
N SER A 676 3.02 6.71 38.05
CA SER A 676 2.05 6.28 39.06
C SER A 676 0.87 5.49 38.48
N ASN A 677 0.56 5.67 37.19
CA ASN A 677 -0.62 5.08 36.53
C ASN A 677 -0.27 4.12 35.37
N THR A 678 0.88 3.44 35.46
CA THR A 678 1.25 2.32 34.55
C THR A 678 0.33 1.09 34.64
N HIS A 679 -0.48 0.99 35.69
CA HIS A 679 -1.53 -0.01 35.82
C HIS A 679 -2.78 0.30 34.95
N ASP A 680 -2.99 1.55 34.54
CA ASP A 680 -4.11 1.94 33.66
C ASP A 680 -3.71 1.87 32.18
N VAL A 681 -3.84 0.68 31.59
CA VAL A 681 -3.61 0.48 30.14
C VAL A 681 -4.82 0.87 29.27
N SER A 682 -5.81 1.62 29.80
CA SER A 682 -6.97 2.05 29.01
C SER A 682 -6.68 3.28 28.12
N TRP A 683 -7.35 3.35 26.97
CA TRP A 683 -7.12 4.39 25.96
C TRP A 683 -7.76 5.75 26.26
N GLY A 684 -8.63 5.88 27.27
CA GLY A 684 -9.34 7.12 27.62
C GLY A 684 -10.44 7.52 26.61
N ARG A 685 -11.50 8.19 27.07
CA ARG A 685 -12.60 8.67 26.20
C ARG A 685 -12.53 10.19 26.03
N LYS A 686 -12.60 10.66 24.78
CA LYS A 686 -12.79 12.08 24.43
C LYS A 686 -14.13 12.59 24.99
N GLY A 687 -14.18 13.87 25.36
CA GLY A 687 -15.41 14.65 25.50
C GLY A 687 -16.45 14.12 26.49
N ARG A 688 -16.29 14.40 27.80
CA ARG A 688 -17.43 14.57 28.71
C ARG A 688 -17.13 15.60 29.81
N HIS A 689 -17.83 16.72 29.71
CA HIS A 689 -18.35 17.39 30.89
C HIS A 689 -19.56 16.60 31.42
N GLN A 690 -19.63 16.48 32.72
CA GLN A 690 -20.74 15.95 33.50
C GLN A 690 -20.46 16.48 34.91
N ASP A 691 -21.35 17.31 35.42
CA ASP A 691 -21.17 18.06 36.65
C ASP A 691 -22.32 17.69 37.58
N THR A 692 -21.99 17.42 38.86
CA THR A 692 -22.87 16.94 39.97
C THR A 692 -23.69 15.66 39.69
N GLU A 693 -23.93 14.76 40.66
CA GLU A 693 -23.56 14.68 42.07
C GLU A 693 -23.31 13.21 42.47
N ALA A 694 -22.85 12.94 43.69
CA ALA A 694 -22.54 11.57 44.14
C ALA A 694 -23.71 10.97 44.95
N GLY A 695 -24.28 9.83 44.52
CA GLY A 695 -25.36 9.19 45.26
C GLY A 695 -25.72 7.77 44.82
N GLN A 696 -25.58 6.84 45.77
CA GLN A 696 -26.25 5.54 45.91
C GLN A 696 -26.19 4.49 44.78
N SER A 697 -25.86 3.25 45.18
CA SER A 697 -25.97 2.06 44.33
C SER A 697 -27.38 1.48 44.41
N GLN A 698 -28.00 1.23 43.27
CA GLN A 698 -29.04 0.20 43.15
C GLN A 698 -28.73 -0.74 41.98
N GLU A 699 -29.11 -1.99 42.13
CA GLU A 699 -29.02 -3.00 41.08
C GLU A 699 -30.37 -3.10 40.38
N GLY A 700 -30.42 -2.58 39.15
CA GLY A 700 -31.60 -2.62 38.28
C GLY A 700 -31.34 -3.46 37.03
N PRO A 701 -32.34 -4.17 36.50
CA PRO A 701 -32.15 -5.11 35.40
C PRO A 701 -31.75 -4.43 34.09
N ARG A 702 -30.91 -5.13 33.32
CA ARG A 702 -30.73 -4.95 31.87
C ARG A 702 -31.03 -6.33 31.25
N PRO A 703 -31.76 -6.43 30.12
CA PRO A 703 -31.63 -5.50 28.99
C PRO A 703 -32.97 -5.07 28.33
N ALA A 704 -33.39 -3.82 28.51
CA ALA A 704 -34.55 -3.25 27.79
C ALA A 704 -34.23 -1.99 26.94
N THR A 705 -33.00 -1.48 27.02
CA THR A 705 -32.60 -0.17 26.43
C THR A 705 -31.83 -0.29 25.11
N ILE A 706 -31.52 -1.51 24.66
CA ILE A 706 -30.78 -1.79 23.42
C ILE A 706 -31.78 -1.90 22.26
N GLU A 707 -32.82 -2.72 22.43
CA GLU A 707 -33.84 -3.01 21.42
C GLU A 707 -34.75 -1.82 21.08
N ARG A 708 -34.70 -0.73 21.88
CA ARG A 708 -35.33 0.56 21.55
C ARG A 708 -34.47 1.48 20.64
N ARG A 709 -33.27 1.06 20.21
CA ARG A 709 -32.37 1.89 19.38
C ARG A 709 -31.84 1.23 18.12
N PHE A 710 -31.74 -0.09 18.09
CA PHE A 710 -31.42 -0.85 16.88
C PHE A 710 -32.53 -1.87 16.64
N THR A 711 -33.20 -1.77 15.50
CA THR A 711 -34.13 -2.78 15.02
C THR A 711 -33.34 -3.90 14.35
N PHE A 712 -33.55 -5.13 14.81
CA PHE A 712 -32.92 -6.32 14.23
C PHE A 712 -33.99 -7.11 13.47
N SER A 713 -33.77 -7.38 12.19
CA SER A 713 -34.81 -7.98 11.32
C SER A 713 -35.25 -9.39 11.78
N ASP A 714 -34.38 -10.09 12.51
CA ASP A 714 -34.52 -11.46 13.01
C ASP A 714 -35.04 -11.55 14.46
N GLN A 715 -35.59 -10.47 15.03
CA GLN A 715 -36.35 -10.55 16.29
C GLN A 715 -37.69 -11.30 16.12
N ASP A 716 -38.06 -12.05 17.18
CA ASP A 716 -39.29 -12.85 17.31
C ASP A 716 -40.52 -12.08 16.81
N PRO A 717 -41.35 -12.66 15.92
CA PRO A 717 -42.54 -11.98 15.38
C PRO A 717 -43.54 -11.52 16.45
N ASN A 718 -43.58 -12.14 17.63
CA ASN A 718 -44.44 -11.72 18.75
C ASN A 718 -43.86 -10.52 19.54
N ILE A 719 -42.56 -10.25 19.41
CA ILE A 719 -41.86 -9.13 20.06
C ILE A 719 -41.79 -7.91 19.14
N ARG A 720 -42.11 -8.07 17.84
CA ARG A 720 -42.24 -6.98 16.87
C ARG A 720 -43.40 -6.04 17.25
N SER A 721 -43.07 -4.95 17.93
CA SER A 721 -44.00 -3.84 18.16
C SER A 721 -44.54 -3.27 16.85
N ALA A 722 -45.71 -2.61 16.89
CA ALA A 722 -46.28 -1.93 15.72
C ALA A 722 -45.36 -0.83 15.14
N ALA A 723 -44.43 -0.28 15.93
CA ALA A 723 -43.42 0.68 15.50
C ALA A 723 -42.17 0.03 14.85
N THR A 724 -42.17 -1.29 14.65
CA THR A 724 -41.02 -2.06 14.15
C THR A 724 -41.33 -2.96 12.95
N GLN A 725 -42.47 -2.76 12.28
CA GLN A 725 -42.65 -3.25 10.92
C GLN A 725 -41.85 -2.36 9.96
N ARG A 726 -40.96 -2.96 9.15
CA ARG A 726 -40.23 -2.24 8.11
C ARG A 726 -41.14 -2.02 6.91
N ASP A 727 -41.59 -0.79 6.72
CA ASP A 727 -42.25 -0.38 5.48
C ASP A 727 -41.17 -0.24 4.39
N GLU A 728 -41.21 -1.11 3.38
CA GLU A 728 -40.24 -1.14 2.29
C GLU A 728 -40.65 -0.28 1.09
N THR A 729 -41.73 0.50 1.19
CA THR A 729 -42.13 1.44 0.14
C THR A 729 -41.08 2.55 -0.09
N PRO A 730 -40.97 3.09 -1.32
CA PRO A 730 -40.12 4.25 -1.59
C PRO A 730 -40.46 5.46 -0.70
N GLN A 731 -41.74 5.67 -0.41
CA GLN A 731 -42.24 6.76 0.44
C GLN A 731 -41.67 6.68 1.87
N ALA A 732 -41.65 5.49 2.47
CA ALA A 732 -41.10 5.29 3.81
C ALA A 732 -39.58 5.53 3.86
N ARG A 733 -38.81 5.02 2.89
CA ARG A 733 -37.36 5.27 2.81
C ARG A 733 -37.03 6.75 2.63
N ASN A 734 -37.75 7.46 1.76
CA ASN A 734 -37.56 8.89 1.56
C ASN A 734 -37.88 9.68 2.83
N ARG A 735 -38.93 9.29 3.56
CA ARG A 735 -39.27 9.90 4.84
C ARG A 735 -38.19 9.70 5.90
N GLU A 736 -37.67 8.48 6.08
CA GLU A 736 -36.57 8.21 7.03
C GLU A 736 -35.34 9.06 6.70
N TYR A 737 -35.00 9.18 5.40
CA TYR A 737 -33.89 10.00 4.92
C TYR A 737 -34.10 11.50 5.18
N GLN A 738 -35.28 12.05 4.92
CA GLN A 738 -35.59 13.46 5.19
C GLN A 738 -35.60 13.77 6.71
N GLU A 739 -36.12 12.86 7.53
CA GLU A 739 -36.05 12.98 9.00
C GLU A 739 -34.60 12.87 9.52
N ALA A 740 -33.76 12.00 8.93
CA ALA A 740 -32.33 11.91 9.25
C ALA A 740 -31.54 13.14 8.80
N LEU A 741 -31.87 13.72 7.65
CA LEU A 741 -31.27 14.95 7.15
C LEU A 741 -31.47 16.11 8.12
N ALA A 742 -32.71 16.31 8.60
CA ALA A 742 -33.02 17.33 9.59
C ALA A 742 -32.26 17.13 10.93
N ARG A 743 -32.09 15.88 11.41
CA ARG A 743 -31.31 15.58 12.62
C ARG A 743 -29.80 15.76 12.42
N ALA A 744 -29.29 15.49 11.22
CA ALA A 744 -27.89 15.66 10.88
C ALA A 744 -27.48 17.15 10.76
N THR A 745 -28.41 18.03 10.36
CA THR A 745 -28.19 19.48 10.25
C THR A 745 -28.48 20.26 11.54
N ALA A 746 -29.36 19.79 12.42
CA ALA A 746 -29.66 20.43 13.70
C ALA A 746 -28.43 20.54 14.63
N GLU A 747 -28.42 21.52 15.54
CA GLU A 747 -27.35 21.70 16.53
C GLU A 747 -27.30 20.56 17.58
N ASP A 748 -26.19 20.41 18.31
CA ASP A 748 -25.92 19.24 19.15
C ASP A 748 -26.47 19.38 20.60
N GLU A 749 -27.57 18.70 20.93
CA GLU A 749 -27.99 18.48 22.32
C GLU A 749 -27.11 17.43 23.03
N THR A 750 -26.52 17.79 24.17
CA THR A 750 -25.54 16.93 24.88
C THR A 750 -26.18 15.91 25.81
N VAL A 751 -26.44 14.68 25.32
CA VAL A 751 -27.06 13.60 26.13
C VAL A 751 -26.05 12.78 26.94
N SER A 752 -26.33 12.58 28.23
CA SER A 752 -25.53 11.79 29.19
C SER A 752 -25.81 10.27 29.10
N ARG A 753 -24.81 9.43 29.41
CA ARG A 753 -24.94 7.93 29.38
C ARG A 753 -23.83 7.21 30.15
N GLU A 754 -24.04 6.86 31.41
CA GLU A 754 -23.07 6.11 32.25
C GLU A 754 -23.03 4.60 31.92
N ARG A 755 -21.86 3.96 32.10
CA ARG A 755 -21.75 2.48 32.04
C ARG A 755 -20.56 1.93 32.84
N LYS A 756 -20.84 1.00 33.76
CA LYS A 756 -19.88 0.24 34.59
C LYS A 756 -18.88 -0.55 33.73
N ARG A 757 -17.67 -0.80 34.26
CA ARG A 757 -16.68 -1.75 33.71
C ARG A 757 -16.86 -3.13 34.38
N PRO A 758 -16.64 -4.27 33.69
CA PRO A 758 -16.31 -5.53 34.37
C PRO A 758 -14.91 -5.45 34.99
N GLN A 759 -14.66 -6.24 36.03
CA GLN A 759 -13.34 -6.40 36.66
C GLN A 759 -12.74 -7.77 36.33
N VAL A 760 -11.46 -7.79 35.97
CA VAL A 760 -10.65 -9.02 35.85
C VAL A 760 -9.55 -8.92 36.90
N LEU A 761 -9.82 -9.46 38.09
CA LEU A 761 -9.04 -9.19 39.31
C LEU A 761 -7.58 -9.67 39.20
N ALA A 762 -7.35 -10.91 38.78
CA ALA A 762 -6.01 -11.52 38.79
C ALA A 762 -4.94 -10.81 37.93
N VAL A 763 -5.32 -10.04 36.91
CA VAL A 763 -4.37 -9.23 36.11
C VAL A 763 -4.12 -7.87 36.74
N ALA A 764 -5.05 -7.35 37.55
CA ALA A 764 -4.91 -6.07 38.23
C ALA A 764 -3.83 -6.10 39.31
N ASP A 765 -3.69 -7.20 40.04
CA ASP A 765 -2.74 -7.30 41.16
C ASP A 765 -1.28 -7.28 40.66
N ALA A 766 -0.95 -8.08 39.65
CA ALA A 766 0.36 -8.06 38.99
C ALA A 766 0.69 -6.70 38.34
N MET A 767 -0.33 -5.97 37.86
CA MET A 767 -0.18 -4.59 37.39
C MET A 767 0.12 -3.60 38.52
N MET A 768 -0.51 -3.77 39.68
CA MET A 768 -0.31 -2.92 40.87
C MET A 768 1.03 -3.18 41.57
N GLU A 769 1.51 -4.43 41.57
CA GLU A 769 2.86 -4.78 42.03
C GLU A 769 3.92 -4.16 41.13
N PHE A 770 3.87 -4.43 39.81
CA PHE A 770 4.82 -3.88 38.84
C PHE A 770 4.86 -2.35 38.86
N ARG A 771 3.71 -1.70 38.94
CA ARG A 771 3.58 -0.24 39.16
C ARG A 771 4.37 0.19 40.37
N THR A 772 4.21 -0.48 41.51
CA THR A 772 4.85 -0.14 42.78
C THR A 772 6.37 -0.26 42.69
N VAL A 773 6.89 -1.36 42.11
CA VAL A 773 8.34 -1.57 41.92
C VAL A 773 8.94 -0.52 40.97
N LEU A 774 8.28 -0.22 39.85
CA LEU A 774 8.74 0.78 38.89
C LEU A 774 8.70 2.20 39.47
N LEU A 775 7.62 2.56 40.16
CA LEU A 775 7.46 3.87 40.79
C LEU A 775 8.46 4.08 41.93
N ALA A 776 8.68 3.06 42.77
CA ALA A 776 9.74 3.08 43.78
C ALA A 776 11.11 3.27 43.14
N SER A 777 11.42 2.54 42.06
CA SER A 777 12.69 2.69 41.32
C SER A 777 12.87 4.12 40.77
N TYR A 778 11.81 4.73 40.22
CA TYR A 778 11.80 6.11 39.73
C TYR A 778 12.04 7.13 40.86
N ILE A 779 11.31 6.98 41.98
CA ILE A 779 11.42 7.85 43.16
C ILE A 779 12.81 7.74 43.79
N PHE A 780 13.25 6.53 44.17
CA PHE A 780 14.54 6.34 44.84
C PHE A 780 15.72 6.77 43.97
N SER A 781 15.72 6.48 42.66
CA SER A 781 16.83 6.90 41.78
C SER A 781 16.90 8.41 41.56
N ASN A 782 15.76 9.12 41.52
CA ASN A 782 15.75 10.60 41.50
C ASN A 782 16.20 11.19 42.85
N ILE A 783 15.69 10.67 43.98
CA ILE A 783 16.10 11.11 45.33
C ILE A 783 17.60 10.87 45.55
N PHE A 784 18.14 9.74 45.10
CA PHE A 784 19.56 9.40 45.24
C PHE A 784 20.48 10.42 44.53
N ILE A 785 20.11 10.90 43.34
CA ILE A 785 20.85 11.99 42.67
C ILE A 785 20.76 13.29 43.49
N CYS A 786 19.56 13.66 43.97
CA CYS A 786 19.43 14.85 44.81
C CYS A 786 20.28 14.76 46.08
N LEU A 787 20.32 13.60 46.74
CA LEU A 787 21.14 13.37 47.93
C LEU A 787 22.64 13.48 47.63
N ILE A 788 23.14 12.94 46.52
CA ILE A 788 24.56 13.09 46.15
C ILE A 788 24.91 14.57 45.89
N VAL A 789 24.07 15.30 45.16
CA VAL A 789 24.35 16.68 44.74
C VAL A 789 24.12 17.71 45.87
N MET A 790 23.30 17.41 46.87
CA MET A 790 22.98 18.33 47.97
C MET A 790 23.65 18.03 49.33
N ASN A 791 24.24 16.84 49.54
CA ASN A 791 24.70 16.44 50.87
C ASN A 791 26.18 16.76 51.15
N ASP A 792 26.39 17.82 51.93
CA ASP A 792 27.70 18.27 52.42
C ASP A 792 28.39 17.25 53.35
N SER A 793 27.68 16.25 53.87
CA SER A 793 28.23 15.22 54.78
C SER A 793 28.97 14.10 54.05
N LEU A 794 28.88 14.03 52.72
CA LEU A 794 29.54 12.97 51.93
C LEU A 794 31.07 13.14 51.81
N LYS A 795 31.64 14.23 52.36
CA LYS A 795 33.08 14.56 52.33
C LYS A 795 34.01 13.48 52.92
N ILE A 796 33.48 12.55 53.71
CA ILE A 796 34.22 11.37 54.22
C ILE A 796 34.58 10.37 53.10
N LEU A 797 33.83 10.35 51.99
CA LEU A 797 34.15 9.54 50.82
C LEU A 797 35.15 10.31 49.93
N TRP A 798 36.43 10.07 50.18
CA TRP A 798 37.56 10.83 49.59
C TRP A 798 37.59 10.96 48.06
N TRP A 799 36.90 10.08 47.32
CA TRP A 799 36.78 10.13 45.86
C TRP A 799 35.62 11.02 45.33
N LEU A 800 34.74 11.51 46.20
CA LEU A 800 33.57 12.34 45.83
C LEU A 800 33.90 13.84 45.88
N GLY A 801 34.55 14.29 46.95
CA GLY A 801 34.99 15.67 47.12
C GLY A 801 33.97 16.56 47.84
N ASP A 802 33.92 17.84 47.46
CA ASP A 802 33.00 18.82 48.06
C ASP A 802 31.67 18.91 47.29
N SER A 803 30.59 19.19 48.03
CA SER A 803 29.23 19.46 47.55
C SER A 803 29.18 20.58 46.50
N TYR A 804 30.07 21.57 46.59
CA TYR A 804 30.28 22.57 45.53
C TYR A 804 30.63 21.89 44.19
N TRP A 805 31.64 21.03 44.19
CA TRP A 805 32.09 20.31 43.00
C TRP A 805 31.07 19.27 42.52
N HIS A 806 30.29 18.63 43.42
CA HIS A 806 29.17 17.78 43.02
C HIS A 806 28.15 18.57 42.17
N LYS A 807 27.81 19.80 42.57
CA LYS A 807 26.90 20.69 41.82
C LYS A 807 27.52 21.09 40.48
N VAL A 808 28.76 21.57 40.46
CA VAL A 808 29.45 21.95 39.22
C VAL A 808 29.51 20.78 38.22
N TRP A 809 29.90 19.58 38.65
CA TRP A 809 29.92 18.39 37.79
C TRP A 809 28.53 17.95 37.34
N PHE A 810 27.53 17.97 38.24
CA PHE A 810 26.15 17.66 37.87
C PHE A 810 25.63 18.59 36.78
N PHE A 811 25.75 19.91 36.96
CA PHE A 811 25.32 20.88 35.95
C PHE A 811 26.11 20.75 34.66
N ARG A 812 27.44 20.56 34.72
CA ARG A 812 28.26 20.36 33.53
C ARG A 812 27.81 19.13 32.74
N ILE A 813 27.61 17.98 33.38
CA ILE A 813 27.13 16.75 32.73
C ILE A 813 25.71 16.94 32.19
N TRP A 814 24.80 17.50 32.99
CA TRP A 814 23.40 17.70 32.61
C TRP A 814 23.24 18.66 31.43
N LEU A 815 23.95 19.79 31.44
CA LEU A 815 23.92 20.77 30.35
C LEU A 815 24.51 20.18 29.06
N TRP A 816 25.69 19.54 29.12
CA TRP A 816 26.28 18.88 27.93
C TRP A 816 25.38 17.77 27.39
N ALA A 817 24.76 16.94 28.24
CA ALA A 817 23.85 15.88 27.81
C ALA A 817 22.59 16.44 27.11
N ASN A 818 22.00 17.53 27.63
CA ASN A 818 20.90 18.22 26.96
C ASN A 818 21.34 18.88 25.65
N SER A 819 22.47 19.58 25.64
CA SER A 819 23.00 20.20 24.41
C SER A 819 23.32 19.17 23.32
N ILE A 820 23.90 18.03 23.67
CA ILE A 820 24.12 16.92 22.72
C ILE A 820 22.77 16.40 22.20
N SER A 821 21.76 16.24 23.06
CA SER A 821 20.40 15.85 22.66
C SER A 821 19.76 16.84 21.67
N PHE A 822 20.03 18.14 21.77
CA PHE A 822 19.56 19.14 20.80
C PHE A 822 20.41 19.19 19.53
N LEU A 823 21.75 19.20 19.65
CA LEU A 823 22.68 19.31 18.52
C LEU A 823 22.57 18.11 17.57
N ILE A 824 22.29 16.90 18.07
CA ILE A 824 22.03 15.71 17.23
C ILE A 824 20.83 15.93 16.29
N ARG A 825 19.81 16.69 16.72
CA ARG A 825 18.60 16.98 15.91
C ARG A 825 18.82 18.03 14.81
N ILE A 826 20.01 18.65 14.72
CA ILE A 826 20.23 19.72 13.76
C ILE A 826 20.38 19.17 12.34
N ARG A 827 19.42 19.59 11.50
CA ARG A 827 19.26 19.22 10.09
C ARG A 827 20.48 19.52 9.22
N ARG A 828 20.92 18.53 8.43
CA ARG A 828 21.76 18.78 7.24
C ARG A 828 20.89 19.24 6.06
N VAL A 829 21.41 20.18 5.27
CA VAL A 829 20.67 20.96 4.28
C VAL A 829 20.04 20.09 3.17
N LYS A 830 18.78 20.38 2.82
CA LYS A 830 18.06 19.74 1.68
C LYS A 830 18.52 20.34 0.35
N CYS A 831 18.56 19.50 -0.69
CA CYS A 831 18.67 19.90 -2.09
C CYS A 831 17.64 20.99 -2.47
N ASP A 832 18.05 21.95 -3.30
CA ASP A 832 17.22 23.05 -3.82
C ASP A 832 16.40 22.68 -5.08
N GLU A 833 16.45 21.42 -5.50
CA GLU A 833 15.63 20.81 -6.57
C GLU A 833 15.71 21.43 -7.99
N LYS A 834 16.64 22.37 -8.22
CA LYS A 834 16.96 22.90 -9.55
C LYS A 834 17.55 21.84 -10.49
N LYS A 835 17.11 21.89 -11.75
CA LYS A 835 17.60 21.05 -12.86
C LYS A 835 18.54 21.86 -13.77
N PRO A 836 19.55 21.25 -14.41
CA PRO A 836 19.89 19.83 -14.38
C PRO A 836 20.62 19.38 -13.10
N ALA A 837 21.22 20.31 -12.35
CA ALA A 837 21.95 20.06 -11.11
C ALA A 837 21.59 21.09 -10.03
N CYS A 838 21.63 20.67 -8.77
CA CYS A 838 21.26 21.53 -7.64
C CYS A 838 22.27 22.66 -7.43
N HIS A 839 21.81 23.88 -7.15
CA HIS A 839 22.68 25.04 -6.98
C HIS A 839 23.62 24.85 -5.77
N ARG A 840 23.16 24.21 -4.69
CA ARG A 840 24.02 23.92 -3.52
C ARG A 840 25.12 22.89 -3.81
N CYS A 841 24.92 22.09 -4.85
CA CYS A 841 25.87 21.07 -5.32
C CYS A 841 27.00 21.77 -6.10
N THR A 842 26.62 22.53 -7.14
CA THR A 842 27.55 23.29 -7.98
C THR A 842 28.28 24.38 -7.21
N SER A 843 27.59 25.14 -6.35
CA SER A 843 28.21 26.19 -5.52
C SER A 843 29.13 25.68 -4.41
N THR A 844 29.29 24.36 -4.25
CA THR A 844 30.27 23.76 -3.33
C THR A 844 31.27 22.84 -4.03
N GLY A 845 31.38 22.93 -5.35
CA GLY A 845 32.32 22.13 -6.17
C GLY A 845 32.00 20.63 -6.19
N ARG A 846 30.83 20.21 -5.71
CA ARG A 846 30.44 18.81 -5.63
C ARG A 846 29.69 18.39 -6.88
N LYS A 847 30.08 17.25 -7.47
CA LYS A 847 29.31 16.62 -8.54
C LYS A 847 27.91 16.31 -8.01
N CYS A 848 26.89 16.79 -8.71
CA CYS A 848 25.49 16.47 -8.40
C CYS A 848 25.16 15.11 -9.01
N ASP A 849 24.55 14.21 -8.24
CA ASP A 849 24.10 12.90 -8.73
C ASP A 849 22.95 12.99 -9.76
N GLY A 850 22.41 14.20 -9.94
CA GLY A 850 21.41 14.53 -10.95
C GLY A 850 20.01 14.08 -10.61
N TYR A 851 19.16 14.06 -11.64
CA TYR A 851 17.83 13.47 -11.59
C TYR A 851 17.88 12.24 -12.50
N ALA A 852 17.58 11.06 -11.95
CA ALA A 852 17.42 9.87 -12.78
C ALA A 852 16.40 10.16 -13.89
N LEU A 853 16.81 9.95 -15.14
CA LEU A 853 15.92 10.09 -16.29
C LEU A 853 14.79 9.06 -16.15
N MET A 854 13.58 9.53 -15.85
CA MET A 854 12.40 8.68 -15.78
C MET A 854 12.18 7.99 -17.13
N GLN A 855 12.61 6.73 -17.21
CA GLN A 855 12.14 5.81 -18.24
C GLN A 855 10.61 5.77 -18.15
N LYS A 856 9.93 6.13 -19.24
CA LYS A 856 8.49 6.39 -19.25
C LYS A 856 7.69 5.08 -19.30
N ILE A 857 7.68 4.31 -18.20
CA ILE A 857 6.74 3.18 -18.02
C ILE A 857 5.31 3.68 -18.31
N ASN A 858 4.56 2.96 -19.13
CA ASN A 858 3.21 3.37 -19.52
C ASN A 858 2.19 2.96 -18.45
N PRO A 859 1.20 3.81 -18.13
CA PRO A 859 0.25 3.53 -17.05
C PRO A 859 -0.81 2.47 -17.39
N ARG A 860 -0.87 2.00 -18.65
CA ARG A 860 -1.77 0.92 -19.07
C ARG A 860 -1.24 -0.45 -18.64
N ASP A 861 0.06 -0.68 -18.83
CA ASP A 861 0.75 -1.94 -18.56
C ASP A 861 0.65 -2.34 -17.07
N VAL A 862 0.74 -1.33 -16.20
CA VAL A 862 0.64 -1.43 -14.73
C VAL A 862 -0.78 -1.73 -14.23
N ALA A 863 -1.82 -1.51 -15.03
CA ALA A 863 -3.21 -1.73 -14.63
C ALA A 863 -3.66 -3.19 -14.83
N GLN A 864 -3.37 -3.76 -16.00
CA GLN A 864 -3.77 -5.14 -16.35
C GLN A 864 -2.81 -6.21 -15.81
N GLY A 865 -1.71 -5.83 -15.15
CA GLY A 865 -0.68 -6.76 -14.68
C GLY A 865 -0.87 -7.31 -13.26
N ARG A 866 -1.66 -6.63 -12.41
CA ARG A 866 -1.63 -6.82 -10.94
C ARG A 866 -2.33 -8.08 -10.38
N MET A 867 -2.89 -8.96 -11.21
CA MET A 867 -3.63 -10.13 -10.70
C MET A 867 -2.72 -11.22 -10.11
N LEU A 868 -1.44 -11.27 -10.49
CA LEU A 868 -0.40 -12.07 -9.81
C LEU A 868 0.92 -11.29 -9.79
N LEU A 869 1.33 -10.83 -8.61
CA LEU A 869 2.70 -10.40 -8.29
C LEU A 869 3.29 -11.33 -7.22
N PRO A 870 4.62 -11.47 -7.09
CA PRO A 870 5.21 -12.62 -6.42
C PRO A 870 4.91 -12.70 -4.91
N ARG A 871 4.24 -13.78 -4.49
CA ARG A 871 4.28 -14.24 -3.11
C ARG A 871 5.71 -14.68 -2.80
N VAL A 872 6.41 -13.95 -1.93
CA VAL A 872 7.77 -14.32 -1.51
C VAL A 872 7.69 -15.62 -0.71
N ALA A 873 8.33 -16.68 -1.21
CA ALA A 873 8.20 -18.03 -0.68
C ALA A 873 8.57 -18.11 0.82
N THR A 874 7.68 -18.74 1.60
CA THR A 874 7.97 -19.15 2.97
C THR A 874 8.87 -20.37 2.95
N ILE A 875 10.14 -20.18 3.34
CA ILE A 875 11.22 -21.18 3.22
C ILE A 875 10.88 -22.51 3.92
N ASP A 876 10.05 -22.48 4.97
CA ASP A 876 9.62 -23.68 5.70
C ASP A 876 8.87 -24.69 4.83
N SER A 877 8.09 -24.25 3.83
CA SER A 877 7.19 -25.11 3.05
C SER A 877 7.91 -26.21 2.25
N GLN A 878 9.10 -25.91 1.72
CA GLN A 878 9.85 -26.84 0.86
C GLN A 878 10.63 -27.90 1.66
N SER A 879 10.81 -27.67 2.97
CA SER A 879 11.55 -28.58 3.86
C SER A 879 10.81 -29.87 4.19
N LEU A 880 9.48 -29.87 4.05
CA LEU A 880 8.57 -30.98 4.35
C LEU A 880 8.33 -31.92 3.16
N LEU A 881 8.74 -31.54 1.95
CA LEU A 881 8.54 -32.36 0.74
C LEU A 881 9.48 -33.58 0.71
N PRO A 882 9.04 -34.75 0.19
CA PRO A 882 9.93 -35.87 -0.13
C PRO A 882 11.14 -35.45 -0.99
N LEU A 883 12.26 -36.14 -0.82
CA LEU A 883 13.53 -35.78 -1.48
C LEU A 883 13.42 -35.77 -3.02
N GLU A 884 12.66 -36.71 -3.58
CA GLU A 884 12.43 -36.85 -5.03
C GLU A 884 11.57 -35.71 -5.57
N GLU A 885 10.44 -35.39 -4.92
CA GLU A 885 9.62 -34.23 -5.28
C GLU A 885 10.43 -32.93 -5.20
N ARG A 886 11.28 -32.79 -4.16
CA ARG A 886 12.14 -31.61 -3.97
C ARG A 886 13.21 -31.49 -5.05
N ARG A 887 13.82 -32.62 -5.49
CA ARG A 887 14.75 -32.66 -6.63
C ARG A 887 14.04 -32.22 -7.91
N ALA A 888 12.93 -32.86 -8.25
CA ALA A 888 12.21 -32.60 -9.49
C ALA A 888 11.68 -31.16 -9.55
N LEU A 889 11.09 -30.64 -8.46
CA LEU A 889 10.68 -29.24 -8.35
C LEU A 889 11.88 -28.27 -8.49
N GLY A 890 13.03 -28.62 -7.89
CA GLY A 890 14.28 -27.87 -8.03
C GLY A 890 14.83 -27.88 -9.47
N TYR A 891 14.72 -29.01 -10.18
CA TYR A 891 15.10 -29.14 -11.59
C TYR A 891 14.16 -28.35 -12.50
N PHE A 892 12.85 -28.35 -12.23
CA PHE A 892 11.90 -27.49 -12.94
C PHE A 892 12.28 -26.02 -12.78
N HIS A 893 12.48 -25.56 -11.54
CA HIS A 893 12.83 -24.17 -11.26
C HIS A 893 14.17 -23.76 -11.89
N SER A 894 15.23 -24.54 -11.69
CA SER A 894 16.60 -24.16 -12.06
C SER A 894 17.03 -24.50 -13.49
N VAL A 895 16.39 -25.48 -14.13
CA VAL A 895 16.78 -25.98 -15.47
C VAL A 895 15.67 -25.84 -16.49
N ILE A 896 14.44 -26.30 -16.21
CA ILE A 896 13.38 -26.32 -17.23
C ILE A 896 12.78 -24.92 -17.42
N SER A 897 12.35 -24.26 -16.34
CA SER A 897 11.70 -22.96 -16.41
C SER A 897 12.55 -21.87 -17.10
N PRO A 898 13.89 -21.79 -16.93
CA PRO A 898 14.72 -20.82 -17.64
C PRO A 898 14.98 -21.19 -19.11
N ARG A 899 14.84 -22.46 -19.50
CA ARG A 899 14.98 -22.95 -20.89
C ARG A 899 13.69 -22.77 -21.70
N LEU A 900 12.54 -23.04 -21.08
CA LEU A 900 11.23 -22.76 -21.67
C LEU A 900 10.93 -21.25 -21.71
N SER A 901 11.56 -20.48 -20.82
CA SER A 901 11.65 -19.02 -20.84
C SER A 901 12.45 -18.48 -22.04
N SER A 902 11.91 -18.67 -23.24
CA SER A 902 12.36 -17.91 -24.42
C SER A 902 12.11 -16.40 -24.22
N ALA A 903 12.68 -15.58 -25.11
CA ALA A 903 12.49 -14.12 -25.11
C ALA A 903 11.03 -13.65 -25.25
N ARG A 904 10.08 -14.57 -25.48
CA ARG A 904 8.67 -14.28 -25.71
C ARG A 904 7.82 -14.27 -24.43
N ASP A 905 8.07 -15.22 -23.49
CA ASP A 905 7.12 -15.53 -22.40
C ASP A 905 7.80 -15.90 -21.07
N GLY A 906 8.99 -15.37 -20.79
CA GLY A 906 9.77 -15.77 -19.60
C GLY A 906 9.04 -15.70 -18.26
N TYR A 907 8.10 -14.76 -18.10
CA TYR A 907 7.24 -14.65 -16.91
C TYR A 907 6.32 -15.86 -16.70
N PHE A 908 5.80 -16.45 -17.78
CA PHE A 908 4.89 -17.59 -17.72
C PHE A 908 5.58 -18.80 -17.07
N TRP A 909 6.73 -19.21 -17.60
CA TRP A 909 7.44 -20.40 -17.13
C TRP A 909 8.13 -20.21 -15.78
N THR A 910 8.84 -19.09 -15.59
CA THR A 910 9.67 -18.90 -14.38
C THR A 910 8.89 -18.40 -13.15
N HIS A 911 7.76 -17.70 -13.35
CA HIS A 911 6.98 -17.12 -12.25
C HIS A 911 5.57 -17.70 -12.17
N LEU A 912 4.80 -17.70 -13.26
CA LEU A 912 3.37 -18.06 -13.24
C LEU A 912 3.14 -19.54 -12.91
N VAL A 913 3.79 -20.44 -13.66
CA VAL A 913 3.73 -21.90 -13.45
C VAL A 913 4.31 -22.27 -12.08
N MET A 914 5.40 -21.62 -11.66
CA MET A 914 6.02 -21.85 -10.35
C MET A 914 5.08 -21.47 -9.19
N GLN A 915 4.49 -20.26 -9.21
CA GLN A 915 3.57 -19.80 -8.17
C GLN A 915 2.34 -20.70 -8.07
N LEU A 916 1.75 -21.09 -9.20
CA LEU A 916 0.58 -21.96 -9.22
C LEU A 916 0.93 -23.41 -8.83
N SER A 917 2.19 -23.85 -8.93
CA SER A 917 2.64 -25.12 -8.37
C SER A 917 2.71 -25.15 -6.83
N GLU A 918 2.76 -23.99 -6.17
CA GLU A 918 2.70 -23.91 -4.70
C GLU A 918 1.25 -23.91 -4.17
N SER A 919 0.29 -23.40 -4.94
CA SER A 919 -1.13 -23.38 -4.56
C SER A 919 -1.94 -24.58 -5.09
N GLU A 920 -1.69 -25.01 -6.33
CA GLU A 920 -2.51 -25.99 -7.03
C GLU A 920 -1.81 -27.34 -7.16
N ALA A 921 -2.31 -28.35 -6.43
CA ALA A 921 -1.73 -29.68 -6.42
C ALA A 921 -1.72 -30.35 -7.81
N VAL A 922 -2.65 -30.01 -8.70
CA VAL A 922 -2.63 -30.47 -10.11
C VAL A 922 -1.42 -29.93 -10.87
N VAL A 923 -1.10 -28.65 -10.71
CA VAL A 923 0.05 -27.99 -11.36
C VAL A 923 1.33 -28.60 -10.80
N LYS A 924 1.43 -28.74 -9.47
CA LYS A 924 2.55 -29.41 -8.78
C LYS A 924 2.83 -30.80 -9.37
N HIS A 925 1.85 -31.71 -9.38
CA HIS A 925 2.06 -33.06 -9.90
C HIS A 925 2.43 -33.05 -11.40
N THR A 926 1.85 -32.14 -12.19
CA THR A 926 2.18 -32.06 -13.61
C THR A 926 3.62 -31.61 -13.86
N ILE A 927 4.11 -30.58 -13.15
CA ILE A 927 5.51 -30.15 -13.32
C ILE A 927 6.53 -31.16 -12.77
N LEU A 928 6.16 -31.97 -11.76
CA LEU A 928 6.97 -33.09 -11.29
C LEU A 928 7.11 -34.18 -12.38
N SER A 929 6.02 -34.49 -13.10
CA SER A 929 6.07 -35.41 -14.25
C SER A 929 6.93 -34.84 -15.39
N ILE A 930 6.69 -33.59 -15.80
CA ILE A 930 7.50 -32.90 -16.84
C ILE A 930 8.99 -32.94 -16.47
N SER A 931 9.33 -32.70 -15.20
CA SER A 931 10.72 -32.72 -14.74
C SER A 931 11.39 -34.08 -14.91
N SER A 932 10.70 -35.14 -14.47
CA SER A 932 11.20 -36.51 -14.55
C SER A 932 11.39 -36.97 -16.01
N LEU A 933 10.43 -36.63 -16.88
CA LEU A 933 10.51 -36.94 -18.31
C LEU A 933 11.61 -36.14 -19.03
N PHE A 934 11.82 -34.86 -18.67
CA PHE A 934 12.87 -34.02 -19.25
C PHE A 934 14.29 -34.39 -18.76
N GLU A 935 14.44 -34.86 -17.50
CA GLU A 935 15.70 -35.47 -17.03
C GLU A 935 16.02 -36.78 -17.79
N SER A 936 14.99 -37.53 -18.19
CA SER A 936 15.13 -38.75 -19.01
C SER A 936 15.53 -38.44 -20.45
N SER A 937 14.83 -37.51 -21.12
CA SER A 937 15.05 -37.21 -22.56
C SER A 937 16.37 -36.51 -22.87
N GLU A 938 17.00 -35.82 -21.90
CA GLU A 938 18.38 -35.33 -22.05
C GLU A 938 19.45 -36.41 -21.81
N GLY A 939 19.09 -37.68 -21.58
CA GLY A 939 20.02 -38.78 -21.37
C GLY A 939 20.80 -38.72 -20.05
N LYS A 940 20.29 -37.98 -19.05
CA LYS A 940 20.97 -37.69 -17.78
C LYS A 940 20.56 -38.58 -16.62
N SER A 941 19.51 -39.39 -16.78
CA SER A 941 19.06 -40.37 -15.79
C SER A 941 19.40 -41.80 -16.22
N VAL A 942 19.80 -42.64 -15.27
CA VAL A 942 20.08 -44.08 -15.47
C VAL A 942 19.25 -44.89 -14.47
N ALA A 943 17.93 -44.93 -14.66
CA ALA A 943 17.04 -45.87 -13.97
C ALA A 943 15.64 -45.98 -14.62
N PRO A 944 15.03 -47.19 -14.72
CA PRO A 944 13.60 -47.34 -15.02
C PRO A 944 12.67 -46.82 -13.90
N TYR A 945 13.24 -46.36 -12.79
CA TYR A 945 12.51 -45.72 -11.69
C TYR A 945 11.95 -44.33 -12.06
N THR A 946 12.67 -43.58 -12.91
CA THR A 946 12.31 -42.21 -13.34
C THR A 946 10.98 -42.17 -14.11
N GLU A 947 10.74 -43.16 -14.96
CA GLU A 947 9.50 -43.29 -15.74
C GLU A 947 8.29 -43.60 -14.83
N ARG A 948 8.47 -44.47 -13.84
CA ARG A 948 7.42 -44.81 -12.86
C ARG A 948 7.00 -43.59 -12.04
N PHE A 949 7.95 -42.76 -11.60
CA PHE A 949 7.70 -41.51 -10.88
C PHE A 949 6.91 -40.51 -11.75
N ALA A 950 7.26 -40.36 -13.03
CA ALA A 950 6.54 -39.52 -13.98
C ALA A 950 5.08 -39.96 -14.14
N LEU A 951 4.86 -41.25 -14.46
CA LEU A 951 3.53 -41.81 -14.69
C LEU A 951 2.64 -41.77 -13.43
N GLN A 952 3.22 -41.95 -12.24
CA GLN A 952 2.49 -41.81 -10.97
C GLN A 952 1.98 -40.39 -10.76
N HIS A 953 2.82 -39.37 -10.89
CA HIS A 953 2.38 -37.98 -10.73
C HIS A 953 1.48 -37.52 -11.88
N TYR A 954 1.68 -38.00 -13.11
CA TYR A 954 0.74 -37.69 -14.21
C TYR A 954 -0.65 -38.29 -13.96
N THR A 955 -0.72 -39.54 -13.48
CA THR A 955 -1.98 -40.17 -13.06
C THR A 955 -2.66 -39.38 -11.94
N GLN A 956 -1.90 -38.90 -10.95
CA GLN A 956 -2.42 -38.04 -9.87
C GLN A 956 -2.93 -36.68 -10.39
N ALA A 957 -2.26 -36.08 -11.36
CA ALA A 957 -2.72 -34.85 -12.01
C ALA A 957 -4.05 -35.07 -12.76
N ILE A 958 -4.17 -36.15 -13.55
CA ILE A 958 -5.40 -36.54 -14.26
C ILE A 958 -6.55 -36.80 -13.26
N GLN A 959 -6.27 -37.48 -12.13
CA GLN A 959 -7.28 -37.70 -11.08
C GLN A 959 -7.77 -36.39 -10.46
N ARG A 960 -6.87 -35.44 -10.17
CA ARG A 960 -7.24 -34.11 -9.64
C ARG A 960 -7.94 -33.23 -10.66
N LEU A 961 -7.60 -33.32 -11.95
CA LEU A 961 -8.25 -32.53 -13.00
C LEU A 961 -9.76 -32.78 -13.06
N LYS A 962 -10.20 -34.01 -12.76
CA LYS A 962 -11.64 -34.38 -12.68
C LYS A 962 -12.43 -33.64 -11.59
N THR A 963 -11.77 -32.99 -10.63
CA THR A 963 -12.41 -32.24 -9.53
C THR A 963 -12.22 -30.72 -9.65
N ILE A 964 -11.79 -30.21 -10.81
CA ILE A 964 -11.52 -28.78 -11.01
C ILE A 964 -12.62 -28.15 -11.86
N HIS A 965 -13.18 -27.05 -11.37
CA HIS A 965 -14.25 -26.29 -12.03
C HIS A 965 -13.78 -24.91 -12.55
N SER A 966 -12.49 -24.57 -12.39
CA SER A 966 -11.92 -23.28 -12.79
C SER A 966 -11.36 -23.35 -14.21
N GLU A 967 -12.03 -22.74 -15.19
CA GLU A 967 -11.59 -22.74 -16.60
C GLU A 967 -10.13 -22.30 -16.79
N PRO A 968 -9.63 -21.20 -16.16
CA PRO A 968 -8.24 -20.79 -16.31
C PRO A 968 -7.23 -21.82 -15.79
N LEU A 969 -7.61 -22.59 -14.76
CA LEU A 969 -6.75 -23.65 -14.22
C LEU A 969 -6.79 -24.89 -15.12
N VAL A 970 -7.95 -25.27 -15.66
CA VAL A 970 -8.07 -26.32 -16.68
C VAL A 970 -7.24 -25.98 -17.91
N LEU A 971 -7.33 -24.74 -18.41
CA LEU A 971 -6.56 -24.24 -19.54
C LEU A 971 -5.04 -24.28 -19.28
N LEU A 972 -4.59 -23.92 -18.07
CA LEU A 972 -3.18 -24.06 -17.68
C LEU A 972 -2.74 -25.52 -17.63
N VAL A 973 -3.56 -26.41 -17.04
CA VAL A 973 -3.24 -27.84 -16.97
C VAL A 973 -3.21 -28.46 -18.37
N CYS A 974 -4.07 -28.04 -19.31
CA CYS A 974 -3.99 -28.45 -20.70
C CYS A 974 -2.65 -28.06 -21.36
N ILE A 975 -2.14 -26.83 -21.15
CA ILE A 975 -0.79 -26.43 -21.62
C ILE A 975 0.30 -27.37 -21.07
N LEU A 976 0.21 -27.70 -19.78
CA LEU A 976 1.20 -28.58 -19.13
C LEU A 976 1.05 -30.05 -19.57
N PHE A 977 -0.17 -30.52 -19.85
CA PHE A 977 -0.42 -31.87 -20.39
C PHE A 977 0.06 -32.00 -21.84
N ILE A 978 -0.09 -30.96 -22.68
CA ILE A 978 0.54 -30.90 -24.01
C ILE A 978 2.06 -31.10 -23.90
N CYS A 979 2.71 -30.48 -22.91
CA CYS A 979 4.14 -30.66 -22.66
C CYS A 979 4.50 -32.08 -22.18
N VAL A 980 3.65 -32.74 -21.38
CA VAL A 980 3.83 -34.14 -20.97
C VAL A 980 3.71 -35.08 -22.18
N GLU A 981 2.63 -34.96 -22.96
CA GLU A 981 2.38 -35.83 -24.12
C GLU A 981 3.44 -35.62 -25.23
N TYR A 982 3.98 -34.42 -25.41
CA TYR A 982 5.15 -34.18 -26.26
C TYR A 982 6.41 -34.89 -25.75
N LEU A 983 6.68 -34.90 -24.44
CA LEU A 983 7.81 -35.65 -23.87
C LEU A 983 7.60 -37.18 -23.92
N LEU A 984 6.36 -37.64 -24.06
CA LEU A 984 6.00 -39.04 -24.31
C LEU A 984 5.89 -39.38 -25.81
N ALA A 985 6.22 -38.44 -26.72
CA ALA A 985 6.07 -38.54 -28.18
C ALA A 985 4.64 -38.87 -28.67
N ASN A 986 3.63 -38.70 -27.81
CA ASN A 986 2.26 -39.12 -28.03
C ASN A 986 1.43 -38.02 -28.70
N ASN A 987 1.85 -37.67 -29.92
CA ASN A 987 1.38 -36.51 -30.67
C ASN A 987 -0.16 -36.44 -30.80
N LYS A 988 -0.85 -37.59 -30.86
CA LYS A 988 -2.31 -37.66 -31.00
C LYS A 988 -3.07 -37.19 -29.75
N ILE A 989 -2.57 -37.46 -28.54
CA ILE A 989 -3.21 -36.96 -27.30
C ILE A 989 -2.82 -35.50 -27.04
N ALA A 990 -1.58 -35.10 -27.36
CA ALA A 990 -1.18 -33.69 -27.34
C ALA A 990 -2.10 -32.82 -28.24
N LEU A 991 -2.38 -33.31 -29.46
CA LEU A 991 -3.35 -32.72 -30.40
C LEU A 991 -4.75 -32.56 -29.80
N GLN A 992 -5.26 -33.60 -29.14
CA GLN A 992 -6.56 -33.54 -28.48
C GLN A 992 -6.56 -32.52 -27.34
N HIS A 993 -5.49 -32.39 -26.55
CA HIS A 993 -5.39 -31.33 -25.55
C HIS A 993 -5.31 -29.92 -26.16
N CYS A 994 -4.69 -29.75 -27.34
CA CYS A 994 -4.78 -28.50 -28.10
C CYS A 994 -6.22 -28.19 -28.53
N GLN A 995 -6.93 -29.14 -29.15
CA GLN A 995 -8.33 -28.97 -29.61
C GLN A 995 -9.27 -28.58 -28.46
N HIS A 996 -9.29 -29.36 -27.37
CA HIS A 996 -10.15 -29.08 -26.22
C HIS A 996 -9.74 -27.76 -25.52
N GLY A 997 -8.44 -27.49 -25.40
CA GLY A 997 -7.94 -26.23 -24.86
C GLY A 997 -8.37 -25.01 -25.69
N LEU A 998 -8.35 -25.11 -27.03
CA LEU A 998 -8.87 -24.06 -27.91
C LEU A 998 -10.38 -23.85 -27.77
N ALA A 999 -11.17 -24.94 -27.78
CA ALA A 999 -12.62 -24.86 -27.66
C ALA A 999 -13.10 -24.27 -26.31
N ILE A 1000 -12.30 -24.43 -25.25
CA ILE A 1000 -12.49 -23.74 -23.97
C ILE A 1000 -12.00 -22.27 -24.07
N MET A 1001 -10.79 -22.04 -24.60
CA MET A 1001 -10.17 -20.70 -24.68
C MET A 1001 -10.97 -19.70 -25.53
N GLU A 1002 -11.62 -20.17 -26.60
CA GLU A 1002 -12.52 -19.37 -27.43
C GLU A 1002 -13.65 -18.75 -26.58
N LYS A 1003 -14.33 -19.61 -25.81
CA LYS A 1003 -15.50 -19.27 -24.97
C LYS A 1003 -15.11 -18.61 -23.64
N CYS A 1004 -13.90 -18.87 -23.13
CA CYS A 1004 -13.43 -18.38 -21.84
C CYS A 1004 -13.31 -16.85 -21.84
N SER A 1005 -14.23 -16.17 -21.14
CA SER A 1005 -14.25 -14.70 -21.02
C SER A 1005 -13.17 -14.15 -20.08
N ASN A 1006 -12.48 -15.00 -19.33
CA ASN A 1006 -11.56 -14.62 -18.26
C ASN A 1006 -10.36 -13.79 -18.77
N PRO A 1007 -10.18 -12.53 -18.35
CA PRO A 1007 -9.11 -11.66 -18.86
C PRO A 1007 -7.70 -12.14 -18.51
N TRP A 1008 -7.50 -12.89 -17.42
CA TRP A 1008 -6.20 -13.45 -17.06
C TRP A 1008 -5.83 -14.60 -17.99
N ALA A 1009 -6.77 -15.51 -18.28
CA ALA A 1009 -6.57 -16.60 -19.24
C ALA A 1009 -6.29 -16.03 -20.65
N ARG A 1010 -7.09 -15.05 -21.09
CA ARG A 1010 -6.91 -14.39 -22.39
C ARG A 1010 -5.63 -13.52 -22.47
N ARG A 1011 -5.02 -13.14 -21.35
CA ARG A 1011 -3.70 -12.45 -21.31
C ARG A 1011 -2.52 -13.41 -21.28
N TYR A 1012 -2.53 -14.40 -20.38
CA TYR A 1012 -1.33 -15.19 -20.05
C TYR A 1012 -1.30 -16.59 -20.66
N LEU A 1013 -2.45 -17.17 -21.00
CA LEU A 1013 -2.53 -18.53 -21.56
C LEU A 1013 -2.78 -18.51 -23.08
N MET A 1014 -3.60 -17.56 -23.57
CA MET A 1014 -3.90 -17.38 -24.99
C MET A 1014 -2.65 -17.28 -25.90
N PRO A 1015 -1.56 -16.56 -25.54
CA PRO A 1015 -0.36 -16.53 -26.37
C PRO A 1015 0.33 -17.91 -26.47
N VAL A 1016 0.39 -18.62 -25.33
CA VAL A 1016 1.00 -19.95 -25.25
C VAL A 1016 0.22 -20.96 -26.09
N PHE A 1017 -1.11 -20.98 -25.98
CA PHE A 1017 -1.97 -21.80 -26.85
C PHE A 1017 -1.72 -21.51 -28.34
N ARG A 1018 -1.75 -20.24 -28.76
CA ARG A 1018 -1.50 -19.86 -30.17
C ARG A 1018 -0.13 -20.34 -30.69
N ARG A 1019 0.93 -20.28 -29.88
CA ARG A 1019 2.25 -20.74 -30.33
C ARG A 1019 2.37 -22.27 -30.35
N MET A 1020 1.68 -22.95 -29.43
CA MET A 1020 1.61 -24.42 -29.41
C MET A 1020 0.74 -24.98 -30.55
N THR A 1021 -0.31 -24.28 -31.01
CA THR A 1021 -1.20 -24.78 -32.09
C THR A 1021 -0.58 -24.77 -33.48
N ALA A 1022 0.43 -23.93 -33.72
CA ALA A 1022 1.14 -23.93 -35.00
C ALA A 1022 1.96 -25.21 -35.22
N VAL A 1023 2.42 -25.87 -34.14
CA VAL A 1023 3.26 -27.08 -34.20
C VAL A 1023 2.52 -28.24 -34.92
N PRO A 1024 1.31 -28.67 -34.50
CA PRO A 1024 0.66 -29.85 -35.06
C PRO A 1024 -0.11 -29.56 -36.36
N MET A 1025 -0.41 -28.29 -36.66
CA MET A 1025 -1.00 -27.93 -37.95
C MET A 1025 0.03 -27.95 -39.10
N LEU A 1026 1.32 -27.80 -38.79
CA LEU A 1026 2.41 -27.96 -39.76
C LEU A 1026 2.93 -29.40 -39.87
N PHE A 1027 2.94 -30.17 -38.78
CA PHE A 1027 3.67 -31.45 -38.69
C PHE A 1027 2.85 -32.60 -38.06
N GLY A 1028 1.55 -32.42 -37.83
CA GLY A 1028 0.65 -33.48 -37.34
C GLY A 1028 0.11 -34.38 -38.46
N PRO A 1029 -0.47 -35.55 -38.10
CA PRO A 1029 -1.00 -36.51 -39.06
C PRO A 1029 -2.24 -36.01 -39.84
N GLU A 1030 -2.48 -36.64 -40.99
CA GLU A 1030 -3.54 -36.24 -41.93
C GLU A 1030 -4.98 -36.48 -41.39
N ASP A 1031 -5.17 -37.23 -40.30
CA ASP A 1031 -6.49 -37.57 -39.74
C ASP A 1031 -7.13 -36.45 -38.88
N ILE A 1032 -6.47 -35.31 -38.71
CA ILE A 1032 -6.99 -34.16 -37.95
C ILE A 1032 -8.05 -33.38 -38.74
N GLU A 1033 -9.27 -33.25 -38.23
CA GLU A 1033 -10.32 -32.42 -38.83
C GLU A 1033 -10.02 -30.91 -38.66
N SER A 1034 -9.66 -30.22 -39.73
CA SER A 1034 -9.22 -28.81 -39.68
C SER A 1034 -10.33 -27.79 -39.37
N GLU A 1035 -11.59 -28.22 -39.31
CA GLU A 1035 -12.73 -27.42 -38.86
C GLU A 1035 -12.80 -27.33 -37.32
N SER A 1036 -12.20 -28.29 -36.60
CA SER A 1036 -12.20 -28.37 -35.13
C SER A 1036 -11.31 -27.35 -34.41
N MET A 1037 -10.52 -26.57 -35.15
CA MET A 1037 -9.51 -25.66 -34.61
C MET A 1037 -9.93 -24.19 -34.84
N PRO A 1038 -10.58 -23.53 -33.87
CA PRO A 1038 -11.07 -22.16 -34.03
C PRO A 1038 -9.93 -21.15 -34.15
N ALA A 1039 -10.08 -20.20 -35.06
CA ALA A 1039 -9.16 -19.08 -35.19
C ALA A 1039 -9.38 -18.09 -34.04
N LEU A 1040 -8.56 -18.21 -32.99
CA LEU A 1040 -8.57 -17.35 -31.81
C LEU A 1040 -8.30 -15.87 -32.16
N THR A 1041 -9.31 -15.13 -32.60
CA THR A 1041 -9.18 -13.77 -33.17
C THR A 1041 -8.49 -12.78 -32.23
N TYR A 1042 -7.41 -12.17 -32.71
CA TYR A 1042 -6.77 -11.01 -32.09
C TYR A 1042 -7.47 -9.70 -32.47
N MET A 1043 -7.73 -8.82 -31.50
CA MET A 1043 -8.12 -7.44 -31.80
C MET A 1043 -6.89 -6.66 -32.26
N ILE A 1044 -6.93 -6.12 -33.48
CA ILE A 1044 -5.84 -5.32 -34.05
C ILE A 1044 -5.61 -4.07 -33.18
N PRO A 1045 -4.42 -3.87 -32.59
CA PRO A 1045 -4.13 -2.70 -31.78
C PRO A 1045 -3.92 -1.47 -32.68
N THR A 1046 -4.40 -0.30 -32.26
CA THR A 1046 -4.15 0.96 -32.99
C THR A 1046 -2.68 1.42 -32.94
N LYS A 1047 -1.90 0.85 -32.02
CA LYS A 1047 -0.45 1.02 -31.90
C LYS A 1047 0.19 -0.08 -31.04
N PHE A 1048 1.37 -0.55 -31.41
CA PHE A 1048 2.26 -1.29 -30.50
C PHE A 1048 2.92 -0.35 -29.48
N TYR A 1049 2.78 -0.66 -28.20
CA TYR A 1049 3.42 0.03 -27.08
C TYR A 1049 4.70 -0.67 -26.64
N CYS A 1050 4.77 -1.99 -26.82
CA CYS A 1050 5.88 -2.86 -26.44
C CYS A 1050 6.16 -3.91 -27.53
N MET A 1051 7.14 -4.79 -27.30
CA MET A 1051 7.56 -5.82 -28.27
C MET A 1051 6.58 -7.00 -28.29
N GLU A 1052 5.93 -7.23 -27.15
CA GLU A 1052 4.96 -8.25 -26.87
C GLU A 1052 3.67 -8.03 -27.70
N ASP A 1053 3.24 -6.78 -27.88
CA ASP A 1053 2.11 -6.44 -28.78
C ASP A 1053 2.39 -6.92 -30.23
N ALA A 1054 3.61 -6.68 -30.71
CA ALA A 1054 4.04 -7.11 -32.04
C ALA A 1054 4.16 -8.64 -32.13
N GLN A 1055 4.64 -9.30 -31.07
CA GLN A 1055 4.69 -10.76 -30.96
C GLN A 1055 3.28 -11.37 -31.03
N TYR A 1056 2.31 -10.88 -30.24
CA TYR A 1056 0.95 -11.41 -30.20
C TYR A 1056 0.18 -11.24 -31.52
N MET A 1057 0.40 -10.13 -32.23
CA MET A 1057 -0.17 -9.91 -33.57
C MET A 1057 0.50 -10.80 -34.62
N MET A 1058 1.82 -10.99 -34.55
CA MET A 1058 2.55 -11.90 -35.45
C MET A 1058 2.14 -13.36 -35.21
N ASP A 1059 1.86 -13.78 -33.98
CA ASP A 1059 1.39 -15.13 -33.68
C ASP A 1059 -0.03 -15.39 -34.22
N ASP A 1060 -0.93 -14.39 -34.25
CA ASP A 1060 -2.25 -14.50 -34.93
C ASP A 1060 -2.08 -14.68 -36.45
N ILE A 1061 -1.33 -13.77 -37.07
CA ILE A 1061 -1.01 -13.77 -38.51
C ILE A 1061 -0.35 -15.09 -38.92
N PHE A 1062 0.63 -15.57 -38.17
CA PHE A 1062 1.35 -16.79 -38.50
C PHE A 1062 0.46 -18.04 -38.38
N ASN A 1063 -0.43 -18.12 -37.37
CA ASN A 1063 -1.40 -19.21 -37.30
C ASN A 1063 -2.41 -19.17 -38.46
N ARG A 1064 -2.86 -17.99 -38.90
CA ARG A 1064 -3.71 -17.86 -40.10
C ARG A 1064 -3.02 -18.35 -41.36
N VAL A 1065 -1.76 -17.98 -41.59
CA VAL A 1065 -0.96 -18.50 -42.72
C VAL A 1065 -0.81 -20.02 -42.63
N VAL A 1066 -0.45 -20.56 -41.46
CA VAL A 1066 -0.35 -22.01 -41.25
C VAL A 1066 -1.68 -22.72 -41.55
N ARG A 1067 -2.82 -22.14 -41.14
CA ARG A 1067 -4.15 -22.66 -41.44
C ARG A 1067 -4.48 -22.60 -42.94
N LEU A 1068 -4.14 -21.51 -43.64
CA LEU A 1068 -4.29 -21.40 -45.10
C LEU A 1068 -3.47 -22.48 -45.83
N CYS A 1069 -2.21 -22.67 -45.46
CA CYS A 1069 -1.36 -23.73 -46.04
C CYS A 1069 -1.97 -25.13 -45.82
N HIS A 1070 -2.46 -25.40 -44.60
CA HIS A 1070 -3.08 -26.68 -44.23
C HIS A 1070 -4.39 -26.97 -44.98
N MET A 1071 -5.30 -25.98 -45.02
CA MET A 1071 -6.58 -26.08 -45.74
C MET A 1071 -6.37 -26.27 -47.25
N ARG A 1072 -5.39 -25.55 -47.82
CA ARG A 1072 -5.00 -25.66 -49.23
C ARG A 1072 -4.47 -27.06 -49.57
N HIS A 1073 -3.62 -27.65 -48.72
CA HIS A 1073 -3.08 -29.00 -48.94
C HIS A 1073 -4.20 -30.07 -48.94
N ARG A 1074 -5.29 -29.84 -48.21
CA ARG A 1074 -6.47 -30.73 -48.18
C ARG A 1074 -7.51 -30.43 -49.29
N GLY A 1075 -7.33 -29.37 -50.08
CA GLY A 1075 -8.26 -29.00 -51.15
C GLY A 1075 -9.65 -28.56 -50.66
N VAL A 1076 -9.77 -28.04 -49.44
CA VAL A 1076 -11.07 -27.65 -48.85
C VAL A 1076 -11.62 -26.40 -49.56
N VAL A 1077 -12.89 -26.45 -49.95
CA VAL A 1077 -13.57 -25.34 -50.62
C VAL A 1077 -14.07 -24.32 -49.59
N PHE A 1078 -13.26 -23.28 -49.38
CA PHE A 1078 -13.57 -22.08 -48.60
C PHE A 1078 -13.28 -20.84 -49.47
N ASP A 1079 -13.84 -19.66 -49.14
CA ASP A 1079 -13.37 -18.43 -49.79
C ASP A 1079 -12.00 -18.03 -49.25
N MET A 1080 -10.98 -18.67 -49.81
CA MET A 1080 -9.59 -18.37 -49.53
C MET A 1080 -9.26 -16.90 -49.84
N THR A 1081 -9.96 -16.27 -50.78
CA THR A 1081 -9.70 -14.89 -51.25
C THR A 1081 -9.91 -13.87 -50.14
N GLU A 1082 -10.98 -14.00 -49.35
CA GLU A 1082 -11.25 -13.11 -48.22
C GLU A 1082 -10.16 -13.23 -47.14
N GLU A 1083 -9.77 -14.45 -46.76
CA GLU A 1083 -8.74 -14.67 -45.75
C GLU A 1083 -7.32 -14.31 -46.28
N TYR A 1084 -7.00 -14.55 -47.55
CA TYR A 1084 -5.76 -14.06 -48.19
C TYR A 1084 -5.67 -12.52 -48.09
N ASN A 1085 -6.74 -11.81 -48.43
CA ASN A 1085 -6.83 -10.35 -48.32
C ASN A 1085 -6.72 -9.88 -46.85
N THR A 1086 -7.40 -10.56 -45.93
CA THR A 1086 -7.36 -10.27 -44.49
C THR A 1086 -5.95 -10.40 -43.92
N VAL A 1087 -5.25 -11.51 -44.20
CA VAL A 1087 -3.87 -11.73 -43.72
C VAL A 1087 -2.89 -10.74 -44.38
N GLY A 1088 -3.05 -10.43 -45.68
CA GLY A 1088 -2.27 -9.40 -46.36
C GLY A 1088 -2.40 -8.02 -45.70
N ASN A 1089 -3.64 -7.60 -45.43
CA ASN A 1089 -3.95 -6.36 -44.71
C ASN A 1089 -3.35 -6.37 -43.28
N HIS A 1090 -3.41 -7.50 -42.58
CA HIS A 1090 -2.83 -7.64 -41.25
C HIS A 1090 -1.29 -7.53 -41.26
N LEU A 1091 -0.60 -8.11 -42.25
CA LEU A 1091 0.86 -7.98 -42.40
C LEU A 1091 1.29 -6.53 -42.68
N GLN A 1092 0.61 -5.85 -43.61
CA GLN A 1092 0.91 -4.45 -43.92
C GLN A 1092 0.66 -3.54 -42.71
N THR A 1093 -0.43 -3.81 -41.97
CA THR A 1093 -0.74 -3.13 -40.70
C THR A 1093 0.35 -3.41 -39.67
N TRP A 1094 0.76 -4.66 -39.47
CA TRP A 1094 1.81 -5.05 -38.53
C TRP A 1094 3.11 -4.28 -38.79
N GLN A 1095 3.58 -4.24 -40.04
CA GLN A 1095 4.81 -3.53 -40.40
C GLN A 1095 4.66 -2.01 -40.12
N THR A 1096 3.53 -1.43 -40.54
CA THR A 1096 3.20 -0.01 -40.34
C THR A 1096 3.10 0.39 -38.86
N LEU A 1097 2.79 -0.55 -37.96
CA LEU A 1097 2.79 -0.34 -36.51
C LEU A 1097 4.18 -0.58 -35.89
N PHE A 1098 4.94 -1.55 -36.40
CA PHE A 1098 6.29 -1.86 -35.93
C PHE A 1098 7.28 -0.71 -36.21
N GLU A 1099 7.21 -0.10 -37.39
CA GLU A 1099 8.00 1.10 -37.75
C GLU A 1099 7.73 2.31 -36.83
N LYS A 1100 6.62 2.30 -36.07
CA LYS A 1100 6.21 3.35 -35.13
C LYS A 1100 6.51 3.00 -33.66
N LEU A 1101 7.10 1.83 -33.39
CA LEU A 1101 7.55 1.38 -32.09
C LEU A 1101 8.95 1.95 -31.79
N LYS A 1102 9.15 2.53 -30.60
CA LYS A 1102 10.46 3.06 -30.17
C LYS A 1102 11.13 2.06 -29.25
N VAL A 1103 11.97 1.21 -29.81
CA VAL A 1103 12.72 0.14 -29.12
C VAL A 1103 14.09 0.63 -28.66
N ASP A 1104 14.60 0.10 -27.55
CA ASP A 1104 15.99 0.27 -27.13
C ASP A 1104 16.90 -0.69 -27.93
N THR A 1105 17.62 -0.13 -28.90
CA THR A 1105 18.49 -0.90 -29.80
C THR A 1105 19.76 -1.45 -29.12
N THR A 1106 20.05 -1.10 -27.86
CA THR A 1106 21.26 -1.57 -27.17
C THR A 1106 21.16 -3.01 -26.66
N SER A 1107 19.94 -3.55 -26.52
CA SER A 1107 19.73 -4.86 -25.90
C SER A 1107 19.75 -6.02 -26.89
N LEU A 1108 20.65 -6.98 -26.64
CA LEU A 1108 20.85 -8.19 -27.45
C LEU A 1108 19.59 -9.08 -27.51
N LEU A 1109 18.75 -9.08 -26.48
CA LEU A 1109 17.53 -9.90 -26.43
C LEU A 1109 16.46 -9.40 -27.41
N TYR A 1110 16.19 -8.09 -27.39
CA TYR A 1110 15.27 -7.45 -28.34
C TYR A 1110 15.77 -7.61 -29.77
N GLN A 1111 17.08 -7.43 -30.00
CA GLN A 1111 17.70 -7.65 -31.30
C GLN A 1111 17.52 -9.08 -31.86
N ALA A 1112 17.46 -10.10 -31.01
CA ALA A 1112 17.17 -11.48 -31.43
C ALA A 1112 15.67 -11.67 -31.74
N GLN A 1113 14.79 -11.14 -30.88
CA GLN A 1113 13.34 -11.24 -31.05
C GLN A 1113 12.84 -10.50 -32.29
N GLU A 1114 13.37 -9.29 -32.55
CA GLU A 1114 13.10 -8.50 -33.75
C GLU A 1114 13.40 -9.27 -35.04
N ARG A 1115 14.59 -9.89 -35.12
CA ARG A 1115 14.97 -10.71 -36.27
C ARG A 1115 14.07 -11.94 -36.42
N SER A 1116 13.63 -12.57 -35.33
CA SER A 1116 12.64 -13.66 -35.36
C SER A 1116 11.26 -13.20 -35.86
N LEU A 1117 10.82 -11.98 -35.55
CA LEU A 1117 9.54 -11.44 -36.02
C LEU A 1117 9.61 -11.05 -37.50
N PHE A 1118 10.68 -10.38 -37.94
CA PHE A 1118 10.88 -10.09 -39.36
C PHE A 1118 11.07 -11.35 -40.21
N MET A 1119 11.70 -12.40 -39.67
CA MET A 1119 11.80 -13.69 -40.37
C MET A 1119 10.41 -14.27 -40.63
N ARG A 1120 9.53 -14.31 -39.62
CA ARG A 1120 8.12 -14.73 -39.78
C ARG A 1120 7.36 -13.85 -40.76
N LEU A 1121 7.45 -12.52 -40.63
CA LEU A 1121 6.83 -11.55 -41.55
C LEU A 1121 7.17 -11.87 -43.02
N LYS A 1122 8.46 -12.09 -43.31
CA LYS A 1122 8.97 -12.36 -44.66
C LYS A 1122 8.51 -13.72 -45.20
N LEU A 1123 8.42 -14.75 -44.36
CA LEU A 1123 7.87 -16.05 -44.75
C LEU A 1123 6.35 -16.00 -44.97
N SER A 1124 5.61 -15.28 -44.13
CA SER A 1124 4.17 -15.07 -44.33
C SER A 1124 3.87 -14.34 -45.64
N TYR A 1125 4.65 -13.31 -46.02
CA TYR A 1125 4.51 -12.67 -47.33
C TYR A 1125 4.80 -13.60 -48.51
N LEU A 1126 5.66 -14.61 -48.36
CA LEU A 1126 5.96 -15.59 -49.43
C LEU A 1126 4.77 -16.54 -49.68
N GLU A 1127 4.14 -17.08 -48.63
CA GLU A 1127 2.93 -17.94 -48.79
C GLU A 1127 1.67 -17.19 -49.25
N LEU A 1128 1.68 -15.85 -49.22
CA LEU A 1128 0.57 -15.02 -49.71
C LEU A 1128 0.85 -14.45 -51.12
N SER A 1129 2.02 -14.74 -51.72
CA SER A 1129 2.32 -14.34 -53.09
C SER A 1129 1.44 -15.14 -54.06
N ALA A 1130 0.49 -14.46 -54.72
CA ALA A 1130 -0.70 -15.08 -55.29
C ALA A 1130 -0.44 -16.21 -56.32
N ASP A 1131 0.66 -16.15 -57.06
CA ASP A 1131 1.04 -17.15 -58.07
C ASP A 1131 2.10 -18.17 -57.59
N PHE A 1132 2.61 -18.04 -56.36
CA PHE A 1132 3.68 -18.89 -55.81
C PHE A 1132 4.95 -18.90 -56.66
N ARG A 1133 5.19 -17.81 -57.41
CA ARG A 1133 6.40 -17.55 -58.22
C ARG A 1133 7.59 -17.20 -57.31
N TYR A 1134 8.02 -18.17 -56.49
CA TYR A 1134 9.11 -18.00 -55.52
C TYR A 1134 10.41 -17.47 -56.16
N GLU A 1135 10.64 -17.76 -57.44
CA GLU A 1135 11.72 -17.22 -58.29
C GLU A 1135 11.78 -15.68 -58.30
N GLU A 1136 10.64 -15.00 -58.31
CA GLU A 1136 10.54 -13.54 -58.28
C GLU A 1136 10.82 -12.95 -56.89
N HIS A 1137 10.98 -13.80 -55.87
CA HIS A 1137 11.15 -13.41 -54.47
C HIS A 1137 12.49 -13.89 -53.86
N MET A 1138 13.50 -14.21 -54.69
CA MET A 1138 14.86 -14.56 -54.24
C MET A 1138 15.48 -13.54 -53.27
N GLY A 1139 15.19 -12.25 -53.44
CA GLY A 1139 15.63 -11.20 -52.49
C GLY A 1139 15.08 -11.40 -51.07
N THR A 1140 13.83 -11.86 -50.95
CA THR A 1140 13.16 -12.14 -49.67
C THR A 1140 13.79 -13.33 -48.95
N PHE A 1141 14.08 -14.43 -49.67
CA PHE A 1141 14.79 -15.57 -49.10
C PHE A 1141 16.22 -15.21 -48.64
N ARG A 1142 16.94 -14.36 -49.38
CA ARG A 1142 18.28 -13.89 -48.95
C ARG A 1142 18.20 -13.01 -47.68
N GLN A 1143 17.16 -12.18 -47.53
CA GLN A 1143 16.90 -11.45 -46.28
C GLN A 1143 16.60 -12.40 -45.10
N VAL A 1144 15.81 -13.46 -45.31
CA VAL A 1144 15.52 -14.51 -44.30
C VAL A 1144 16.81 -15.19 -43.80
N LEU A 1145 17.74 -15.53 -44.70
CA LEU A 1145 19.05 -16.06 -44.31
C LEU A 1145 19.92 -15.06 -43.56
N GLN A 1146 19.95 -13.79 -43.97
CA GLN A 1146 20.69 -12.74 -43.27
C GLN A 1146 20.20 -12.59 -41.82
N LEU A 1147 18.88 -12.54 -41.60
CA LEU A 1147 18.27 -12.45 -40.27
C LEU A 1147 18.65 -13.66 -39.39
N ALA A 1148 18.63 -14.88 -39.93
CA ALA A 1148 19.01 -16.09 -39.21
C ALA A 1148 20.53 -16.16 -38.93
N SER A 1149 21.37 -15.74 -39.88
CA SER A 1149 22.83 -15.86 -39.79
C SER A 1149 23.42 -15.16 -38.56
N TRP A 1150 22.91 -13.97 -38.23
CA TRP A 1150 23.30 -13.16 -37.06
C TRP A 1150 23.09 -13.90 -35.74
N GLN A 1151 21.98 -14.62 -35.60
CA GLN A 1151 21.69 -15.40 -34.39
C GLN A 1151 22.66 -16.59 -34.23
N SER A 1152 23.21 -17.09 -35.34
CA SER A 1152 24.04 -18.31 -35.35
C SER A 1152 25.40 -18.15 -34.67
N GLU A 1153 25.86 -16.92 -34.45
CA GLU A 1153 27.10 -16.63 -33.71
C GLU A 1153 26.93 -16.76 -32.19
N ARG A 1154 25.69 -16.77 -31.69
CA ARG A 1154 25.36 -16.48 -30.27
C ARG A 1154 24.34 -17.44 -29.66
N SER A 1155 23.94 -18.48 -30.38
CA SER A 1155 22.91 -19.44 -29.95
C SER A 1155 23.49 -20.59 -29.12
N THR A 1156 22.87 -20.90 -27.98
CA THR A 1156 23.06 -22.18 -27.28
C THR A 1156 21.92 -23.13 -27.64
N LYS A 1157 22.23 -24.32 -28.18
CA LYS A 1157 21.21 -25.33 -28.52
C LYS A 1157 20.51 -25.84 -27.25
N GLN A 1158 19.19 -25.69 -27.19
CA GLN A 1158 18.37 -26.07 -26.03
C GLN A 1158 16.97 -26.47 -26.53
N SER A 1159 16.53 -27.71 -26.25
CA SER A 1159 15.19 -28.17 -26.67
C SER A 1159 14.07 -27.28 -26.14
N SER A 1160 13.07 -27.03 -26.97
CA SER A 1160 11.94 -26.14 -26.68
C SER A 1160 10.62 -26.80 -27.06
N PHE A 1161 9.53 -26.44 -26.39
CA PHE A 1161 8.17 -26.83 -26.79
C PHE A 1161 7.55 -25.88 -27.83
N GLU A 1162 8.26 -24.81 -28.24
CA GLU A 1162 7.82 -23.85 -29.25
C GLU A 1162 8.64 -23.92 -30.54
N LEU A 1163 8.01 -23.52 -31.66
CA LEU A 1163 8.70 -23.29 -32.92
C LEU A 1163 9.69 -22.11 -32.80
N ALA A 1164 10.98 -22.38 -33.02
CA ALA A 1164 12.05 -21.40 -33.12
C ALA A 1164 12.52 -21.29 -34.58
N TYR A 1165 13.81 -21.51 -34.86
CA TYR A 1165 14.41 -21.24 -36.18
C TYR A 1165 14.36 -22.44 -37.14
N THR A 1166 14.30 -23.67 -36.63
CA THR A 1166 14.39 -24.88 -37.47
C THR A 1166 13.25 -24.97 -38.49
N PRO A 1167 11.95 -24.78 -38.13
CA PRO A 1167 10.85 -24.81 -39.08
C PRO A 1167 10.92 -23.71 -40.16
N MET A 1168 11.42 -22.52 -39.79
CA MET A 1168 11.54 -21.38 -40.71
C MET A 1168 12.66 -21.58 -41.74
N LEU A 1169 13.74 -22.26 -41.36
CA LEU A 1169 14.81 -22.66 -42.27
C LEU A 1169 14.41 -23.88 -43.11
N PHE A 1170 13.71 -24.85 -42.53
CA PHE A 1170 13.14 -26.00 -43.24
C PHE A 1170 12.19 -25.53 -44.36
N PHE A 1171 11.26 -24.63 -44.06
CA PHE A 1171 10.41 -23.97 -45.06
C PHE A 1171 11.23 -23.30 -46.17
N THR A 1172 12.29 -22.57 -45.81
CA THR A 1172 13.18 -21.88 -46.77
C THR A 1172 13.84 -22.88 -47.73
N ILE A 1173 14.27 -24.04 -47.22
CA ILE A 1173 14.85 -25.12 -48.03
C ILE A 1173 13.81 -25.72 -48.98
N LEU A 1174 12.59 -26.00 -48.50
CA LEU A 1174 11.53 -26.61 -49.31
C LEU A 1174 10.98 -25.70 -50.42
N LYS A 1175 10.90 -24.37 -50.18
CA LYS A 1175 10.19 -23.45 -51.11
C LYS A 1175 11.10 -22.63 -52.03
N CYS A 1176 12.36 -22.41 -51.67
CA CYS A 1176 13.27 -21.61 -52.50
C CYS A 1176 13.88 -22.48 -53.61
N PRO A 1177 13.71 -22.18 -54.92
CA PRO A 1177 14.32 -22.97 -56.01
C PRO A 1177 15.84 -22.78 -56.17
N ASP A 1178 16.46 -21.77 -55.54
CA ASP A 1178 17.89 -21.47 -55.70
C ASP A 1178 18.76 -22.29 -54.74
N LEU A 1179 19.53 -23.25 -55.29
CA LEU A 1179 20.46 -24.09 -54.54
C LEU A 1179 21.49 -23.29 -53.74
N SER A 1180 21.90 -22.11 -54.21
CA SER A 1180 22.86 -21.23 -53.51
C SER A 1180 22.27 -20.60 -52.24
N ILE A 1181 20.94 -20.60 -52.11
CA ILE A 1181 20.20 -20.21 -50.89
C ILE A 1181 19.91 -21.45 -50.03
N ARG A 1182 19.52 -22.58 -50.64
CA ARG A 1182 19.23 -23.83 -49.92
C ARG A 1182 20.42 -24.33 -49.09
N LEU A 1183 21.63 -24.35 -49.65
CA LEU A 1183 22.81 -24.90 -48.96
C LEU A 1183 23.16 -24.12 -47.67
N PRO A 1184 23.30 -22.77 -47.69
CA PRO A 1184 23.42 -21.98 -46.46
C PRO A 1184 22.27 -22.18 -45.47
N ALA A 1185 21.03 -22.37 -45.94
CA ALA A 1185 19.88 -22.64 -45.07
C ALA A 1185 20.05 -23.97 -44.29
N VAL A 1186 20.50 -25.04 -44.95
CA VAL A 1186 20.82 -26.34 -44.29
C VAL A 1186 21.94 -26.17 -43.25
N ARG A 1187 23.01 -25.42 -43.57
CA ARG A 1187 24.10 -25.14 -42.61
C ARG A 1187 23.61 -24.37 -41.39
N LEU A 1188 22.79 -23.34 -41.61
CA LEU A 1188 22.18 -22.56 -40.53
C LEU A 1188 21.22 -23.41 -39.69
N MET A 1189 20.49 -24.36 -40.29
CA MET A 1189 19.60 -25.27 -39.56
C MET A 1189 20.38 -26.24 -38.66
N LYS A 1190 21.47 -26.84 -39.17
CA LYS A 1190 22.42 -27.62 -38.35
C LYS A 1190 23.05 -26.80 -37.22
N LYS A 1191 23.28 -25.50 -37.42
CA LYS A 1191 23.96 -24.62 -36.45
C LYS A 1191 23.04 -24.03 -35.38
N LEU A 1192 21.88 -23.50 -35.78
CA LEU A 1192 20.90 -22.82 -34.91
C LEU A 1192 19.96 -23.79 -34.19
N GLY A 1193 19.53 -24.84 -34.89
CA GLY A 1193 18.43 -25.67 -34.44
C GLY A 1193 18.76 -26.48 -33.19
N SER A 1194 17.78 -26.56 -32.30
CA SER A 1194 17.81 -27.43 -31.13
C SER A 1194 17.61 -28.91 -31.51
N PRO A 1195 17.81 -29.88 -30.60
CA PRO A 1195 17.52 -31.29 -30.89
C PRO A 1195 16.03 -31.49 -31.22
N THR A 1196 15.15 -30.86 -30.43
CA THR A 1196 13.70 -30.86 -30.59
C THR A 1196 13.10 -29.45 -30.47
N GLU A 1197 12.13 -29.13 -31.33
CA GLU A 1197 11.31 -27.90 -31.32
C GLU A 1197 9.82 -28.28 -31.42
N GLY A 1198 9.13 -28.40 -30.28
CA GLY A 1198 7.80 -29.02 -30.22
C GLY A 1198 7.89 -30.51 -30.58
N ILE A 1199 7.03 -30.96 -31.50
CA ILE A 1199 7.08 -32.33 -32.07
C ILE A 1199 8.15 -32.49 -33.17
N CYS A 1200 8.90 -31.42 -33.49
CA CYS A 1200 9.86 -31.42 -34.59
C CYS A 1200 11.23 -31.93 -34.12
N GLU A 1201 11.65 -33.10 -34.58
CA GLU A 1201 13.05 -33.51 -34.50
C GLU A 1201 13.87 -32.85 -35.62
N ASN A 1202 14.87 -32.05 -35.24
CA ASN A 1202 15.75 -31.37 -36.19
C ASN A 1202 16.54 -32.37 -37.07
N LEU A 1203 16.89 -33.54 -36.52
CA LEU A 1203 17.53 -34.62 -37.28
C LEU A 1203 16.66 -35.13 -38.44
N GLN A 1204 15.34 -35.25 -38.23
CA GLN A 1204 14.40 -35.63 -39.28
C GLN A 1204 14.29 -34.50 -40.33
N MET A 1205 14.11 -33.25 -39.92
CA MET A 1205 14.06 -32.10 -40.84
C MET A 1205 15.33 -31.92 -41.68
N LEU A 1206 16.52 -32.13 -41.09
CA LEU A 1206 17.80 -32.16 -41.81
C LEU A 1206 17.86 -33.31 -42.82
N THR A 1207 17.37 -34.50 -42.46
CA THR A 1207 17.36 -35.66 -43.35
C THR A 1207 16.44 -35.45 -44.55
N THR A 1208 15.20 -35.01 -44.32
CA THR A 1208 14.24 -34.66 -45.38
C THR A 1208 14.77 -33.53 -46.27
N SER A 1209 15.44 -32.53 -45.69
CA SER A 1209 16.07 -31.44 -46.45
C SER A 1209 17.15 -31.91 -47.42
N ARG A 1210 18.00 -32.87 -47.00
CA ARG A 1210 19.02 -33.46 -47.87
C ARG A 1210 18.39 -34.22 -49.04
N GLU A 1211 17.35 -35.01 -48.76
CA GLU A 1211 16.69 -35.83 -49.76
C GLU A 1211 15.94 -34.97 -50.80
N VAL A 1212 15.25 -33.90 -50.39
CA VAL A 1212 14.62 -32.94 -51.32
C VAL A 1212 15.66 -32.24 -52.21
N ILE A 1213 16.80 -31.81 -51.65
CA ILE A 1213 17.89 -31.23 -52.46
C ILE A 1213 18.48 -32.25 -53.44
N LYS A 1214 18.65 -33.50 -53.00
CA LYS A 1214 19.15 -34.60 -53.83
C LYS A 1214 18.20 -34.92 -54.99
N GLN A 1215 16.89 -34.94 -54.75
CA GLN A 1215 15.88 -35.21 -55.77
C GLN A 1215 15.71 -34.05 -56.76
N GLU A 1216 15.70 -32.79 -56.30
CA GLU A 1216 15.44 -31.64 -57.18
C GLU A 1216 16.69 -31.09 -57.90
N HIS A 1217 17.90 -31.29 -57.35
CA HIS A 1217 19.15 -30.78 -57.95
C HIS A 1217 20.18 -31.86 -58.30
N GLY A 1218 19.96 -33.12 -57.93
CA GLY A 1218 20.94 -34.20 -58.16
C GLY A 1218 22.19 -34.12 -57.28
N VAL A 1219 22.18 -33.29 -56.22
CA VAL A 1219 23.36 -33.04 -55.35
C VAL A 1219 23.21 -33.78 -54.02
N GLU A 1220 24.13 -34.70 -53.74
CA GLU A 1220 24.16 -35.44 -52.47
C GLU A 1220 25.01 -34.73 -51.40
N ILE A 1221 24.37 -34.34 -50.30
CA ILE A 1221 25.02 -33.61 -49.19
C ILE A 1221 25.62 -34.62 -48.19
N VAL A 1222 26.86 -35.03 -48.47
CA VAL A 1222 27.62 -35.99 -47.63
C VAL A 1222 27.98 -35.40 -46.26
N ASP A 1223 28.43 -34.13 -46.22
CA ASP A 1223 28.58 -33.34 -44.99
C ASP A 1223 28.01 -31.92 -45.19
N VAL A 1224 27.71 -31.26 -44.08
CA VAL A 1224 27.05 -29.95 -43.96
C VAL A 1224 28.03 -28.88 -43.44
N GLU A 1225 29.28 -29.24 -43.14
CA GLU A 1225 30.32 -28.27 -42.72
C GLU A 1225 31.17 -27.68 -43.85
N CYS A 1226 31.09 -28.22 -45.06
CA CYS A 1226 31.67 -27.64 -46.28
C CYS A 1226 30.61 -26.96 -47.16
#